data_AF-A0AA42YK92-F1
#
_entry.id   AF-A0AA42YK92-F1
#
_cell.length_a   1.000
_cell.length_b   1.000
_cell.length_c   1.000
_cell.angle_alpha   90.00
_cell.angle_beta   90.00
_cell.angle_gamma   90.00
#
_symmetry.space_group_name_H-M   'P 1'
#
loop_
_entity.id
_entity.type
_entity.pdbx_description
1 polymer ?
#
loop_
_entity_poly.entity_id
_entity_poly.type
_entity_poly.pdbx_seq_one_letter_code
_entity_poly.pdbx_strand_id
1 'polypeptide(L)'
;MPLEIFLSYPSATRDAVREVEVALRAEGHEVFFDESDLPPGDSYNEQIRRAIRACDLFIFFITPDSVATGRYALTELSIAAARWENFVDHILPVVLEETPLGEMPAVLRAVTLLKPQGNLAAEVALAVERIERKLRGTDPARPAAVEAGAGPPIIGSPSYRPLKLELRAGAAGEFAAEITETPAAQRGAGSLRIDPAALERRLWEDRISVGEVRAGVEAFLPSPKSVEIVGASLHEALFGSELGSRLEEGLRQVRPQQGEGVRFLLDATAAPEMARLPWEFVYDREEEDFLFWKVQTPVVRWLEVSQPTPTLEVSPPLRLLIALAAPSDRPELGMGDEIARLDRELEDLERERWVTPVRLEHVTLDRLDRALVDHAPHIVHFIGHGGFEGEEGVLYFESDDRPGASAGLSGRRLAVLLRNHLQNLRLVFLNSCLGATASPVDPFGGLAQTLIRRGVPAVVAMQFPIRDEAAVLLAQKFYRDLAAFAPVDAALTAARAYLYSRGFEVEWGAPALYMQAPDGRLFAPPAAARGPVVPPAEPPPPPAEPPPGPPPGAPGPPPSKPAPQPVEAPPARSGRWLALGLGLAALVMVALLFWPGGLMERPGSEGELAAGEDVSGPESVPSPEPPELTPSDYYLLSKRLSGEGASEDAIRALGDAVRVEGGRERLEEVERLRSEAWESVLADERGLDALRALVGAEPASPRLRSEALAVLQQMIEAAIAAGDRGRARELTRTLLAIEPESAWLQTLLESDDSLRAFLLPASAAAIPAKEVPDLTGRSLAEAGEILRSRGLVLGPVELRTADGPAGTVLEQTPAAGERLERGDAVRLVVSQPAAPAGLRVSKQVINDDGGSAGPEDFILEAAGVRLNLERWTELPPGVQQVTERPVVKGGFRYRPTFSGDCDAEGRVSLAPGEIKTCLVINDDEPLPPPPPPPPPPPPPPPPPPLLEEILLDAEPRRWTVRGAMAHVEPTGGDAAGEGVELSAGSGIGFGLGIERRLFSRLGVELGFVAADVDSEARTGAGRAEDRLGLLALTVGPTFHIRPEARADVYLGPLLGISRLDDAAYGLPGAARRDFDRELLWGAQISVDVPLGSGRWALHARAAYLDASFESAGSPSLDLDPVILAVGFAYDF
;
A
#
# COMPACT_ATOMS: atom_id res chain seq x y z
N MET A 1 -44.55 14.62 -5.13
CA MET A 1 -44.39 15.81 -5.99
C MET A 1 -44.04 15.27 -7.35
N PRO A 2 -44.92 15.38 -8.36
CA PRO A 2 -44.83 14.60 -9.59
C PRO A 2 -43.42 14.62 -10.18
N LEU A 3 -42.96 13.49 -10.71
CA LEU A 3 -41.69 13.49 -11.45
C LEU A 3 -41.89 14.23 -12.76
N GLU A 4 -40.90 15.02 -13.16
CA GLU A 4 -40.74 15.40 -14.56
C GLU A 4 -40.13 14.21 -15.33
N ILE A 5 -40.72 13.81 -16.45
CA ILE A 5 -40.32 12.63 -17.22
C ILE A 5 -40.09 13.00 -18.68
N PHE A 6 -38.94 12.62 -19.25
CA PHE A 6 -38.67 12.76 -20.68
C PHE A 6 -38.85 11.42 -21.41
N LEU A 7 -39.59 11.41 -22.53
CA LEU A 7 -39.74 10.23 -23.38
C LEU A 7 -38.90 10.36 -24.66
N SER A 8 -37.80 9.62 -24.75
CA SER A 8 -36.96 9.52 -25.96
C SER A 8 -37.36 8.31 -26.79
N TYR A 9 -37.81 8.56 -28.03
CA TYR A 9 -38.36 7.52 -28.90
C TYR A 9 -38.25 7.90 -30.40
N PRO A 10 -38.13 6.92 -31.33
CA PRO A 10 -38.11 7.20 -32.76
C PRO A 10 -39.54 7.47 -33.28
N SER A 11 -39.73 8.50 -34.10
CA SER A 11 -41.05 9.02 -34.50
C SER A 11 -42.01 8.00 -35.15
N ALA A 12 -41.50 6.87 -35.67
CA ALA A 12 -42.31 5.76 -36.18
C ALA A 12 -43.11 5.03 -35.07
N THR A 13 -42.69 5.13 -33.82
CA THR A 13 -43.31 4.45 -32.65
C THR A 13 -44.27 5.34 -31.85
N ARG A 14 -44.50 6.59 -32.31
CA ARG A 14 -45.26 7.63 -31.60
C ARG A 14 -46.59 7.15 -31.02
N ASP A 15 -47.38 6.43 -31.81
CA ASP A 15 -48.72 6.04 -31.40
C ASP A 15 -48.71 5.05 -30.21
N ALA A 16 -47.68 4.21 -30.09
CA ALA A 16 -47.51 3.32 -28.94
C ALA A 16 -46.98 4.06 -27.70
N VAL A 17 -46.06 5.02 -27.89
CA VAL A 17 -45.53 5.85 -26.79
C VAL A 17 -46.59 6.82 -26.24
N ARG A 18 -47.54 7.27 -27.07
CA ARG A 18 -48.66 8.13 -26.62
C ARG A 18 -49.57 7.42 -25.60
N GLU A 19 -49.73 6.09 -25.67
CA GLU A 19 -50.46 5.34 -24.62
C GLU A 19 -49.73 5.38 -23.27
N VAL A 20 -48.39 5.43 -23.28
CA VAL A 20 -47.55 5.57 -22.07
C VAL A 20 -47.64 6.98 -21.50
N GLU A 21 -47.57 8.01 -22.36
CA GLU A 21 -47.71 9.42 -21.95
C GLU A 21 -49.03 9.67 -21.21
N VAL A 22 -50.15 9.22 -21.79
CA VAL A 22 -51.49 9.34 -21.16
C VAL A 22 -51.54 8.61 -19.82
N ALA A 23 -50.94 7.42 -19.69
CA ALA A 23 -50.92 6.69 -18.42
C ALA A 23 -50.11 7.40 -17.33
N LEU A 24 -48.89 7.84 -17.65
CA LEU A 24 -48.01 8.52 -16.69
C LEU A 24 -48.58 9.89 -16.27
N ARG A 25 -49.18 10.65 -17.19
CA ARG A 25 -49.91 11.89 -16.85
C ARG A 25 -51.18 11.62 -16.04
N ALA A 26 -51.85 10.48 -16.22
CA ALA A 26 -53.02 10.09 -15.41
C ALA A 26 -52.64 9.67 -13.97
N GLU A 27 -51.44 9.13 -13.76
CA GLU A 27 -50.84 8.93 -12.42
C GLU A 27 -50.31 10.24 -11.81
N GLY A 28 -50.29 11.32 -12.60
CA GLY A 28 -50.05 12.70 -12.17
C GLY A 28 -48.66 13.24 -12.50
N HIS A 29 -47.80 12.47 -13.18
CA HIS A 29 -46.47 12.91 -13.58
C HIS A 29 -46.51 14.01 -14.65
N GLU A 30 -45.50 14.89 -14.65
CA GLU A 30 -45.30 15.83 -15.74
C GLU A 30 -44.43 15.15 -16.80
N VAL A 31 -44.97 14.93 -18.00
CA VAL A 31 -44.33 14.09 -19.02
C VAL A 31 -44.10 14.93 -20.27
N PHE A 32 -42.85 15.12 -20.67
CA PHE A 32 -42.49 15.83 -21.90
C PHE A 32 -42.65 14.93 -23.12
N PHE A 33 -43.49 15.36 -24.07
CA PHE A 33 -43.78 14.68 -25.32
C PHE A 33 -43.82 15.68 -26.48
N ASP A 34 -42.99 15.44 -27.49
CA ASP A 34 -42.70 16.33 -28.64
C ASP A 34 -43.95 16.86 -29.38
N GLU A 35 -45.00 16.05 -29.48
CA GLU A 35 -46.25 16.41 -30.16
C GLU A 35 -47.17 17.31 -29.33
N SER A 36 -47.05 17.30 -27.99
CA SER A 36 -47.93 18.05 -27.08
C SER A 36 -47.34 19.36 -26.58
N ASP A 37 -46.02 19.39 -26.35
CA ASP A 37 -45.40 20.38 -25.47
C ASP A 37 -44.49 21.39 -26.21
N LEU A 38 -44.51 21.41 -27.55
CA LEU A 38 -43.73 22.33 -28.39
C LEU A 38 -44.60 23.45 -29.01
N PRO A 39 -44.51 24.70 -28.52
CA PRO A 39 -45.22 25.83 -29.12
C PRO A 39 -44.60 26.26 -30.47
N PRO A 40 -45.41 26.82 -31.40
CA PRO A 40 -44.90 27.32 -32.68
C PRO A 40 -44.16 28.66 -32.52
N GLY A 41 -42.85 28.61 -32.31
CA GLY A 41 -41.98 29.80 -32.31
C GLY A 41 -40.51 29.53 -32.02
N ASP A 42 -40.22 28.75 -30.97
CA ASP A 42 -38.86 28.54 -30.45
C ASP A 42 -38.13 27.38 -31.14
N SER A 43 -36.80 27.34 -31.02
CA SER A 43 -36.01 26.31 -31.70
C SER A 43 -36.23 24.91 -31.08
N TYR A 44 -36.55 23.95 -31.95
CA TYR A 44 -36.88 22.56 -31.61
C TYR A 44 -35.81 21.89 -30.73
N ASN A 45 -34.53 22.14 -31.04
CA ASN A 45 -33.38 21.55 -30.33
C ASN A 45 -33.17 22.13 -28.92
N GLU A 46 -33.48 23.40 -28.69
CA GLU A 46 -33.28 24.03 -27.38
C GLU A 46 -34.35 23.62 -26.37
N GLN A 47 -35.60 23.46 -26.83
CA GLN A 47 -36.70 22.95 -26.00
C GLN A 47 -36.43 21.52 -25.54
N ILE A 48 -36.03 20.62 -26.45
CA ILE A 48 -35.64 19.23 -26.08
C ILE A 48 -34.45 19.23 -25.12
N ARG A 49 -33.39 19.99 -25.41
CA ARG A 49 -32.23 20.12 -24.50
C ARG A 49 -32.60 20.71 -23.14
N ARG A 50 -33.63 21.56 -23.05
CA ARG A 50 -34.14 22.09 -21.78
C ARG A 50 -34.90 21.01 -21.02
N ALA A 51 -35.79 20.26 -21.67
CA ALA A 51 -36.55 19.18 -21.05
C ALA A 51 -35.66 18.04 -20.50
N ILE A 52 -34.65 17.60 -21.26
CA ILE A 52 -33.67 16.59 -20.81
C ILE A 52 -32.81 17.10 -19.63
N ARG A 53 -32.65 18.42 -19.48
CA ARG A 53 -31.96 19.06 -18.34
C ARG A 53 -32.88 19.41 -17.16
N ALA A 54 -34.19 19.22 -17.31
CA ALA A 54 -35.18 19.44 -16.26
C ALA A 54 -35.61 18.11 -15.62
N CYS A 55 -35.99 17.11 -16.44
CA CYS A 55 -36.63 15.86 -15.98
C CYS A 55 -35.94 15.12 -14.82
N ASP A 56 -36.71 14.48 -13.93
CA ASP A 56 -36.18 13.56 -12.91
C ASP A 56 -35.85 12.17 -13.49
N LEU A 57 -36.54 11.77 -14.55
CA LEU A 57 -36.45 10.44 -15.17
C LEU A 57 -36.45 10.52 -16.70
N PHE A 58 -35.54 9.78 -17.33
CA PHE A 58 -35.40 9.66 -18.78
C PHE A 58 -35.82 8.26 -19.24
N ILE A 59 -36.92 8.15 -19.99
CA ILE A 59 -37.42 6.88 -20.52
C ILE A 59 -36.96 6.75 -21.98
N PHE A 60 -36.25 5.67 -22.31
CA PHE A 60 -35.70 5.44 -23.65
C PHE A 60 -36.33 4.21 -24.30
N PHE A 61 -37.08 4.40 -25.39
CA PHE A 61 -37.75 3.31 -26.10
C PHE A 61 -36.84 2.67 -27.14
N ILE A 62 -36.39 1.45 -26.84
CA ILE A 62 -35.47 0.67 -27.67
C ILE A 62 -36.22 -0.04 -28.79
N THR A 63 -35.91 0.37 -30.01
CA THR A 63 -36.10 -0.37 -31.28
C THR A 63 -34.81 -0.30 -32.11
N PRO A 64 -34.65 -1.09 -33.18
CA PRO A 64 -33.49 -0.96 -34.08
C PRO A 64 -33.34 0.45 -34.65
N ASP A 65 -34.45 1.17 -34.88
CA ASP A 65 -34.45 2.55 -35.36
C ASP A 65 -34.07 3.59 -34.28
N SER A 66 -34.18 3.25 -32.99
CA SER A 66 -33.73 4.11 -31.88
C SER A 66 -32.21 4.09 -31.67
N VAL A 67 -31.58 2.94 -31.95
CA VAL A 67 -30.15 2.70 -31.70
C VAL A 67 -29.27 2.82 -32.95
N ALA A 68 -29.86 2.96 -34.13
CA ALA A 68 -29.12 3.12 -35.38
C ALA A 68 -28.29 4.43 -35.42
N THR A 69 -27.06 4.33 -35.95
CA THR A 69 -26.10 5.44 -36.04
C THR A 69 -26.69 6.67 -36.73
N GLY A 70 -26.53 7.85 -36.11
CA GLY A 70 -27.05 9.12 -36.63
C GLY A 70 -28.50 9.44 -36.29
N ARG A 71 -29.16 8.61 -35.47
CA ARG A 71 -30.51 8.89 -34.95
C ARG A 71 -30.50 9.89 -33.80
N TYR A 72 -31.48 10.79 -33.79
CA TYR A 72 -31.56 11.88 -32.79
C TYR A 72 -31.75 11.35 -31.36
N ALA A 73 -32.45 10.22 -31.19
CA ALA A 73 -32.60 9.55 -29.89
C ALA A 73 -31.24 9.23 -29.22
N LEU A 74 -30.21 8.85 -29.98
CA LEU A 74 -28.85 8.68 -29.45
C LEU A 74 -28.23 9.98 -28.95
N THR A 75 -28.59 11.12 -29.57
CA THR A 75 -28.15 12.46 -29.13
C THR A 75 -28.84 12.83 -27.82
N GLU A 76 -30.15 12.59 -27.71
CA GLU A 76 -30.92 12.78 -26.48
C GLU A 76 -30.37 11.91 -25.34
N LEU A 77 -30.12 10.62 -25.60
CA LEU A 77 -29.52 9.68 -24.67
C LEU A 77 -28.12 10.11 -24.22
N SER A 78 -27.30 10.68 -25.10
CA SER A 78 -25.98 11.20 -24.76
C SER A 78 -26.07 12.47 -23.88
N ILE A 79 -27.03 13.37 -24.15
CA ILE A 79 -27.30 14.56 -23.32
C ILE A 79 -27.81 14.13 -21.93
N ALA A 80 -28.67 13.11 -21.86
CA ALA A 80 -29.16 12.54 -20.61
C ALA A 80 -28.04 11.87 -19.81
N ALA A 81 -27.24 11.00 -20.44
CA ALA A 81 -26.13 10.30 -19.77
C ALA A 81 -25.06 11.24 -19.21
N ALA A 82 -24.86 12.42 -19.82
CA ALA A 82 -23.93 13.44 -19.36
C ALA A 82 -24.46 14.30 -18.19
N ARG A 83 -25.72 14.17 -17.79
CA ARG A 83 -26.34 15.01 -16.74
C ARG A 83 -26.13 14.48 -15.32
N TRP A 84 -26.11 13.17 -15.12
CA TRP A 84 -26.15 12.54 -13.79
C TRP A 84 -24.93 11.66 -13.55
N GLU A 85 -24.23 11.91 -12.44
CA GLU A 85 -23.11 11.06 -11.97
C GLU A 85 -23.53 9.58 -11.80
N ASN A 86 -24.77 9.35 -11.36
CA ASN A 86 -25.40 8.03 -11.21
C ASN A 86 -26.59 7.85 -12.17
N PHE A 87 -26.35 8.00 -13.49
CA PHE A 87 -27.38 7.90 -14.54
C PHE A 87 -28.29 6.66 -14.46
N VAL A 88 -27.79 5.54 -13.94
CA VAL A 88 -28.52 4.26 -13.77
C VAL A 88 -29.84 4.42 -13.02
N ASP A 89 -29.92 5.35 -12.06
CA ASP A 89 -31.12 5.56 -11.24
C ASP A 89 -32.12 6.55 -11.86
N HIS A 90 -31.73 7.18 -12.97
CA HIS A 90 -32.49 8.19 -13.71
C HIS A 90 -32.85 7.77 -15.15
N ILE A 91 -32.56 6.52 -15.54
CA ILE A 91 -32.97 5.95 -16.84
C ILE A 91 -33.91 4.75 -16.69
N LEU A 92 -34.95 4.70 -17.52
CA LEU A 92 -35.77 3.52 -17.76
C LEU A 92 -35.73 3.13 -19.25
N PRO A 93 -34.91 2.15 -19.65
CA PRO A 93 -34.90 1.64 -21.01
C PRO A 93 -36.05 0.63 -21.20
N VAL A 94 -36.86 0.84 -22.24
CA VAL A 94 -38.05 0.02 -22.55
C VAL A 94 -37.89 -0.59 -23.94
N VAL A 95 -37.71 -1.90 -24.02
CA VAL A 95 -37.60 -2.62 -25.30
C VAL A 95 -38.99 -2.73 -25.93
N LEU A 96 -39.20 -1.96 -27.00
CA LEU A 96 -40.45 -1.90 -27.75
C LEU A 96 -40.41 -2.81 -28.98
N GLU A 97 -39.24 -3.00 -29.58
CA GLU A 97 -38.98 -3.96 -30.66
C GLU A 97 -37.73 -4.79 -30.36
N GLU A 98 -37.70 -6.05 -30.79
CA GLU A 98 -36.56 -6.93 -30.57
C GLU A 98 -35.32 -6.40 -31.29
N THR A 99 -34.32 -6.03 -30.49
CA THR A 99 -33.11 -5.31 -30.93
C THR A 99 -31.88 -6.08 -30.44
N PRO A 100 -30.89 -6.39 -31.29
CA PRO A 100 -29.68 -7.13 -30.88
C PRO A 100 -28.86 -6.38 -29.83
N LEU A 101 -28.37 -7.10 -28.81
CA LEU A 101 -27.58 -6.48 -27.73
C LEU A 101 -26.28 -5.81 -28.24
N GLY A 102 -25.66 -6.35 -29.29
CA GLY A 102 -24.46 -5.76 -29.91
C GLY A 102 -24.72 -4.41 -30.60
N GLU A 103 -25.96 -4.14 -31.02
CA GLU A 103 -26.37 -2.87 -31.65
C GLU A 103 -26.76 -1.80 -30.62
N MET A 104 -26.95 -2.18 -29.34
CA MET A 104 -27.28 -1.22 -28.28
C MET A 104 -26.03 -0.47 -27.78
N PRO A 105 -26.10 0.87 -27.60
CA PRO A 105 -25.08 1.65 -26.90
C PRO A 105 -24.73 1.08 -25.52
N ALA A 106 -23.45 1.13 -25.14
CA ALA A 106 -22.95 0.56 -23.89
C ALA A 106 -23.73 1.04 -22.63
N VAL A 107 -24.18 2.30 -22.62
CA VAL A 107 -24.98 2.87 -21.52
C VAL A 107 -26.33 2.17 -21.33
N LEU A 108 -26.94 1.63 -22.39
CA LEU A 108 -28.18 0.84 -22.30
C LEU A 108 -27.89 -0.63 -21.91
N ARG A 109 -26.73 -1.16 -22.28
CA ARG A 109 -26.30 -2.52 -21.90
C ARG A 109 -25.93 -2.63 -20.42
N ALA A 110 -25.55 -1.52 -19.79
CA ALA A 110 -25.16 -1.42 -18.38
C ALA A 110 -26.35 -1.33 -17.40
N VAL A 111 -27.60 -1.33 -17.88
CA VAL A 111 -28.80 -1.11 -17.07
C VAL A 111 -29.88 -2.16 -17.34
N THR A 112 -30.81 -2.34 -16.40
CA THR A 112 -31.87 -3.35 -16.53
C THR A 112 -32.92 -2.90 -17.56
N LEU A 113 -32.99 -3.61 -18.68
CA LEU A 113 -33.97 -3.39 -19.74
C LEU A 113 -35.37 -3.87 -19.32
N LEU A 114 -36.38 -3.00 -19.35
CA LEU A 114 -37.78 -3.42 -19.28
C LEU A 114 -38.16 -4.07 -20.62
N LYS A 115 -38.67 -5.30 -20.59
CA LYS A 115 -39.20 -6.04 -21.76
C LYS A 115 -40.69 -6.35 -21.56
N PRO A 116 -41.61 -5.43 -21.90
CA PRO A 116 -43.05 -5.61 -21.67
C PRO A 116 -43.60 -6.90 -22.29
N GLN A 117 -44.53 -7.56 -21.61
CA GLN A 117 -45.12 -8.83 -22.07
C GLN A 117 -46.64 -8.75 -22.32
N GLY A 118 -47.29 -7.70 -21.83
CA GLY A 118 -48.73 -7.45 -21.92
C GLY A 118 -49.03 -6.02 -22.35
N ASN A 119 -49.46 -5.17 -21.41
CA ASN A 119 -49.82 -3.79 -21.72
C ASN A 119 -48.64 -2.85 -21.42
N LEU A 120 -48.06 -2.30 -22.48
CA LEU A 120 -46.92 -1.38 -22.45
C LEU A 120 -47.10 -0.24 -21.43
N ALA A 121 -48.22 0.46 -21.50
CA ALA A 121 -48.50 1.63 -20.65
C ALA A 121 -48.53 1.26 -19.15
N ALA A 122 -49.25 0.19 -18.79
CA ALA A 122 -49.35 -0.28 -17.40
C ALA A 122 -48.02 -0.86 -16.86
N GLU A 123 -47.22 -1.54 -17.70
CA GLU A 123 -45.92 -2.07 -17.28
C GLU A 123 -44.86 -0.97 -17.12
N VAL A 124 -44.90 0.07 -17.96
CA VAL A 124 -44.03 1.26 -17.80
C VAL A 124 -44.48 2.09 -16.59
N ALA A 125 -45.77 2.33 -16.40
CA ALA A 125 -46.32 2.97 -15.19
C ALA A 125 -45.84 2.29 -13.90
N LEU A 126 -46.00 0.97 -13.80
CA LEU A 126 -45.50 0.18 -12.67
C LEU A 126 -43.96 0.25 -12.51
N ALA A 127 -43.20 0.46 -13.59
CA ALA A 127 -41.76 0.70 -13.51
C ALA A 127 -41.43 2.11 -13.00
N VAL A 128 -42.14 3.14 -13.47
CA VAL A 128 -42.02 4.52 -12.99
C VAL A 128 -42.40 4.62 -11.51
N GLU A 129 -43.49 4.00 -11.05
CA GLU A 129 -43.91 3.99 -9.63
C GLU A 129 -42.82 3.41 -8.69
N ARG A 130 -42.08 2.40 -9.17
CA ARG A 130 -40.92 1.84 -8.44
C ARG A 130 -39.71 2.77 -8.43
N ILE A 131 -39.40 3.41 -9.56
CA ILE A 131 -38.31 4.39 -9.65
C ILE A 131 -38.64 5.65 -8.84
N GLU A 132 -39.87 6.13 -8.89
CA GLU A 132 -40.39 7.23 -8.06
C GLU A 132 -40.19 6.92 -6.57
N ARG A 133 -40.61 5.74 -6.10
CA ARG A 133 -40.40 5.32 -4.71
C ARG A 133 -38.93 5.28 -4.32
N LYS A 134 -38.04 4.87 -5.23
CA LYS A 134 -36.58 4.89 -5.05
C LYS A 134 -36.05 6.33 -4.95
N LEU A 135 -36.34 7.19 -5.93
CA LEU A 135 -35.90 8.59 -6.01
C LEU A 135 -36.41 9.44 -4.83
N ARG A 136 -37.60 9.12 -4.29
CA ARG A 136 -38.13 9.77 -3.08
C ARG A 136 -37.55 9.25 -1.78
N GLY A 137 -36.84 8.12 -1.80
CA GLY A 137 -36.43 7.40 -0.58
C GLY A 137 -37.61 6.83 0.24
N THR A 138 -38.82 6.76 -0.35
CA THR A 138 -40.07 6.34 0.31
C THR A 138 -40.51 4.93 -0.07
N ASP A 139 -39.63 4.10 -0.63
CA ASP A 139 -39.94 2.72 -0.94
C ASP A 139 -40.22 1.91 0.35
N PRO A 140 -41.39 1.25 0.52
CA PRO A 140 -41.68 0.45 1.71
C PRO A 140 -40.79 -0.79 1.87
N ALA A 141 -39.88 -1.07 0.92
CA ALA A 141 -38.73 -1.95 1.12
C ALA A 141 -37.71 -1.42 2.15
N ARG A 142 -37.88 -0.19 2.68
CA ARG A 142 -37.18 0.36 3.85
C ARG A 142 -38.09 0.33 5.11
N PRO A 143 -38.42 -0.86 5.67
CA PRO A 143 -39.34 -0.98 6.80
C PRO A 143 -38.74 -0.46 8.12
N ALA A 144 -39.61 -0.21 9.10
CA ALA A 144 -39.24 0.30 10.42
C ALA A 144 -38.56 -0.77 11.33
N ALA A 145 -37.38 -1.26 10.92
CA ALA A 145 -36.61 -2.30 11.62
C ALA A 145 -35.64 -1.76 12.70
N VAL A 146 -35.54 -0.44 12.85
CA VAL A 146 -34.57 0.24 13.74
C VAL A 146 -34.77 -0.10 15.23
N GLU A 147 -35.95 -0.54 15.65
CA GLU A 147 -36.22 -1.03 17.02
C GLU A 147 -36.09 -2.56 17.19
N ALA A 148 -35.75 -3.32 16.12
CA ALA A 148 -35.86 -4.78 16.09
C ALA A 148 -34.61 -5.55 15.62
N GLY A 149 -33.48 -4.87 15.39
CA GLY A 149 -32.16 -5.52 15.29
C GLY A 149 -31.94 -6.50 14.14
N ALA A 150 -32.76 -6.43 13.09
CA ALA A 150 -32.62 -7.23 11.87
C ALA A 150 -32.31 -6.32 10.68
N GLY A 151 -31.24 -6.65 9.94
CA GLY A 151 -30.82 -5.91 8.75
C GLY A 151 -31.77 -6.07 7.55
N PRO A 152 -31.49 -5.37 6.43
CA PRO A 152 -32.32 -5.44 5.23
C PRO A 152 -32.40 -6.87 4.65
N PRO A 153 -33.48 -7.20 3.91
CA PRO A 153 -33.68 -8.54 3.39
C PRO A 153 -32.62 -8.92 2.34
N ILE A 154 -31.90 -10.00 2.63
CA ILE A 154 -30.79 -10.50 1.82
C ILE A 154 -31.31 -11.02 0.47
N ILE A 155 -30.84 -10.45 -0.64
CA ILE A 155 -30.83 -11.16 -1.94
C ILE A 155 -29.82 -12.30 -1.78
N GLY A 156 -30.34 -13.52 -1.64
CA GLY A 156 -29.64 -14.65 -0.99
C GLY A 156 -28.16 -14.81 -1.33
N SER A 157 -27.27 -14.37 -0.43
CA SER A 157 -25.82 -14.52 -0.57
C SER A 157 -25.49 -16.01 -0.70
N PRO A 158 -24.80 -16.46 -1.78
CA PRO A 158 -24.90 -17.86 -2.18
C PRO A 158 -24.46 -18.87 -1.13
N SER A 159 -25.10 -20.04 -1.19
CA SER A 159 -24.68 -21.23 -0.45
C SER A 159 -23.73 -22.04 -1.34
N TYR A 160 -22.43 -21.91 -1.08
CA TYR A 160 -21.40 -22.63 -1.84
C TYR A 160 -21.25 -24.07 -1.36
N ARG A 161 -21.15 -25.01 -2.30
CA ARG A 161 -20.55 -26.33 -2.08
C ARG A 161 -19.07 -26.30 -2.53
N PRO A 162 -18.14 -26.91 -1.80
CA PRO A 162 -16.73 -26.90 -2.17
C PRO A 162 -16.44 -27.82 -3.37
N LEU A 163 -15.56 -27.36 -4.24
CA LEU A 163 -14.82 -28.18 -5.19
C LEU A 163 -13.33 -27.91 -4.95
N LYS A 164 -12.63 -28.85 -4.29
CA LYS A 164 -11.18 -28.73 -4.04
C LYS A 164 -10.41 -29.45 -5.13
N LEU A 165 -9.50 -28.71 -5.76
CA LEU A 165 -8.54 -29.19 -6.74
C LEU A 165 -7.13 -29.03 -6.17
N GLU A 166 -6.46 -30.15 -5.91
CA GLU A 166 -5.08 -30.20 -5.44
C GLU A 166 -4.12 -30.41 -6.61
N LEU A 167 -3.06 -29.62 -6.65
CA LEU A 167 -2.03 -29.62 -7.69
C LEU A 167 -0.66 -29.94 -7.10
N ARG A 168 0.04 -30.89 -7.73
CA ARG A 168 1.31 -31.44 -7.26
C ARG A 168 2.27 -31.62 -8.43
N ALA A 169 3.56 -31.32 -8.25
CA ALA A 169 4.58 -31.58 -9.26
C ALA A 169 4.59 -33.07 -9.67
N GLY A 170 4.54 -33.35 -10.98
CA GLY A 170 4.57 -34.70 -11.54
C GLY A 170 5.89 -35.01 -12.26
N ALA A 171 5.85 -35.97 -13.19
CA ALA A 171 7.02 -36.37 -13.96
C ALA A 171 7.11 -35.60 -15.29
N ALA A 172 8.33 -35.21 -15.68
CA ALA A 172 8.66 -34.73 -17.04
C ALA A 172 7.79 -33.59 -17.60
N GLY A 173 7.32 -32.67 -16.75
CA GLY A 173 6.51 -31.50 -17.16
C GLY A 173 4.99 -31.74 -17.14
N GLU A 174 4.53 -32.90 -16.70
CA GLU A 174 3.13 -33.11 -16.31
C GLU A 174 2.93 -32.78 -14.84
N PHE A 175 1.79 -32.18 -14.48
CA PHE A 175 1.39 -31.95 -13.09
C PHE A 175 0.30 -32.94 -12.69
N ALA A 176 0.46 -33.57 -11.52
CA ALA A 176 -0.56 -34.43 -10.96
C ALA A 176 -1.66 -33.57 -10.32
N ALA A 177 -2.92 -33.85 -10.64
CA ALA A 177 -4.06 -33.09 -10.15
C ALA A 177 -5.16 -34.00 -9.61
N GLU A 178 -5.74 -33.66 -8.46
CA GLU A 178 -6.77 -34.46 -7.80
C GLU A 178 -7.95 -33.62 -7.33
N ILE A 179 -9.16 -34.05 -7.68
CA ILE A 179 -10.40 -33.49 -7.13
C ILE A 179 -10.69 -34.21 -5.81
N THR A 180 -10.30 -33.60 -4.69
CA THR A 180 -10.46 -34.16 -3.34
C THR A 180 -11.78 -33.77 -2.67
N GLU A 181 -12.43 -32.69 -3.11
CA GLU A 181 -13.82 -32.35 -2.77
C GLU A 181 -14.60 -31.94 -4.02
N THR A 182 -15.90 -32.27 -4.09
CA THR A 182 -16.77 -31.89 -5.22
C THR A 182 -18.26 -32.01 -4.85
N PRO A 183 -19.14 -31.13 -5.36
CA PRO A 183 -20.59 -31.22 -5.18
C PRO A 183 -21.22 -32.51 -5.72
N ALA A 184 -20.54 -33.21 -6.63
CA ALA A 184 -21.00 -34.41 -7.33
C ALA A 184 -20.58 -35.74 -6.67
N ALA A 185 -19.80 -35.69 -5.58
CA ALA A 185 -19.11 -36.84 -4.96
C ALA A 185 -18.11 -37.62 -5.86
N GLN A 186 -18.00 -37.29 -7.16
CA GLN A 186 -17.06 -37.90 -8.11
C GLN A 186 -15.63 -37.36 -7.96
N ARG A 187 -14.97 -37.74 -6.86
CA ARG A 187 -13.54 -37.49 -6.63
C ARG A 187 -12.66 -38.25 -7.63
N GLY A 188 -11.44 -37.79 -7.83
CA GLY A 188 -10.41 -38.58 -8.52
C GLY A 188 -9.26 -37.77 -9.10
N ALA A 189 -8.16 -38.46 -9.38
CA ALA A 189 -6.96 -37.91 -9.98
C ALA A 189 -7.00 -37.88 -11.52
N GLY A 190 -6.10 -37.09 -12.10
CA GLY A 190 -5.80 -36.94 -13.52
C GLY A 190 -4.44 -36.23 -13.70
N SER A 191 -4.08 -35.88 -14.93
CA SER A 191 -2.85 -35.13 -15.22
C SER A 191 -3.11 -33.85 -16.01
N LEU A 192 -2.45 -32.76 -15.64
CA LEU A 192 -2.48 -31.49 -16.37
C LEU A 192 -1.20 -31.37 -17.19
N ARG A 193 -1.34 -31.20 -18.51
CA ARG A 193 -0.25 -30.91 -19.44
C ARG A 193 -0.21 -29.41 -19.71
N ILE A 194 0.75 -28.74 -19.08
CA ILE A 194 0.86 -27.28 -19.10
C ILE A 194 2.33 -26.90 -18.84
N ASP A 195 2.85 -25.88 -19.52
CA ASP A 195 4.14 -25.25 -19.18
C ASP A 195 3.81 -23.91 -18.51
N PRO A 196 3.89 -23.80 -17.17
CA PRO A 196 3.59 -22.58 -16.46
C PRO A 196 4.48 -21.42 -16.91
N ALA A 197 5.76 -21.68 -17.19
CA ALA A 197 6.70 -20.66 -17.62
C ALA A 197 6.40 -20.18 -19.05
N ALA A 198 5.86 -21.03 -19.92
CA ALA A 198 5.35 -20.60 -21.23
C ALA A 198 4.09 -19.74 -21.12
N LEU A 199 3.15 -20.09 -20.24
CA LEU A 199 1.95 -19.28 -20.05
C LEU A 199 2.26 -17.94 -19.37
N GLU A 200 3.20 -17.90 -18.42
CA GLU A 200 3.71 -16.63 -17.89
C GLU A 200 4.35 -15.77 -18.98
N ARG A 201 5.24 -16.32 -19.81
CA ARG A 201 5.81 -15.59 -20.95
C ARG A 201 4.70 -15.08 -21.87
N ARG A 202 3.72 -15.94 -22.22
CA ARG A 202 2.63 -15.60 -23.14
C ARG A 202 1.68 -14.54 -22.59
N LEU A 203 1.49 -14.47 -21.27
CA LEU A 203 0.76 -13.40 -20.60
C LEU A 203 1.45 -12.04 -20.85
N TRP A 204 2.78 -12.00 -20.78
CA TRP A 204 3.60 -10.79 -20.88
C TRP A 204 4.17 -10.50 -22.27
N GLU A 205 3.93 -11.34 -23.28
CA GLU A 205 4.42 -11.16 -24.66
C GLU A 205 3.77 -9.95 -25.34
N ASP A 206 2.44 -9.89 -25.38
CA ASP A 206 1.69 -8.80 -26.00
C ASP A 206 1.32 -7.76 -24.92
N ARG A 207 2.29 -6.91 -24.52
CA ARG A 207 2.07 -5.76 -23.60
C ARG A 207 1.37 -4.60 -24.29
N ILE A 208 0.74 -3.71 -23.53
CA ILE A 208 0.04 -2.54 -24.08
C ILE A 208 1.03 -1.45 -24.52
N SER A 209 1.48 -1.52 -25.77
CA SER A 209 2.29 -0.47 -26.42
C SER A 209 1.42 0.71 -26.88
N VAL A 210 1.00 1.56 -25.94
CA VAL A 210 0.39 2.88 -26.28
C VAL A 210 1.48 3.80 -26.84
N GLY A 211 1.18 4.52 -27.92
CA GLY A 211 2.08 5.54 -28.47
C GLY A 211 2.26 6.71 -27.51
N GLU A 212 3.52 7.13 -27.32
CA GLU A 212 4.02 8.31 -26.60
C GLU A 212 3.15 8.92 -25.45
N VAL A 213 3.71 8.84 -24.23
CA VAL A 213 3.34 9.61 -23.02
C VAL A 213 2.09 9.15 -22.24
N ARG A 214 2.16 7.93 -21.66
CA ARG A 214 1.78 7.73 -20.24
C ARG A 214 2.82 6.90 -19.51
N ALA A 215 3.61 7.54 -18.66
CA ALA A 215 4.55 6.87 -17.76
C ALA A 215 3.81 6.40 -16.50
N GLY A 216 3.02 5.34 -16.63
CA GLY A 216 2.17 4.80 -15.57
C GLY A 216 2.04 3.28 -15.59
N VAL A 217 1.18 2.76 -14.71
CA VAL A 217 0.96 1.32 -14.49
C VAL A 217 0.60 0.54 -15.77
N GLU A 218 -0.03 1.21 -16.75
CA GLU A 218 -0.48 0.64 -18.03
C GLU A 218 0.65 -0.02 -18.84
N ALA A 219 1.88 0.53 -18.77
CA ALA A 219 3.07 -0.07 -19.40
C ALA A 219 3.52 -1.39 -18.74
N PHE A 220 2.87 -1.79 -17.64
CA PHE A 220 3.14 -3.00 -16.86
C PHE A 220 1.95 -3.97 -16.81
N LEU A 221 0.92 -3.77 -17.62
CA LEU A 221 -0.20 -4.70 -17.78
C LEU A 221 -0.02 -5.63 -19.00
N PRO A 222 -0.53 -6.88 -18.95
CA PRO A 222 -0.70 -7.71 -20.15
C PRO A 222 -1.86 -7.17 -21.00
N SER A 223 -1.92 -7.50 -22.30
CA SER A 223 -3.10 -7.17 -23.10
C SER A 223 -4.31 -8.08 -22.76
N PRO A 224 -5.56 -7.60 -22.96
CA PRO A 224 -6.77 -8.43 -22.83
C PRO A 224 -6.70 -9.71 -23.66
N LYS A 225 -6.12 -9.64 -24.86
CA LYS A 225 -5.90 -10.79 -25.74
C LYS A 225 -4.90 -11.81 -25.18
N SER A 226 -3.84 -11.37 -24.52
CA SER A 226 -2.94 -12.29 -23.80
C SER A 226 -3.65 -12.96 -22.62
N VAL A 227 -4.52 -12.23 -21.93
CA VAL A 227 -5.38 -12.76 -20.85
C VAL A 227 -6.32 -13.85 -21.36
N GLU A 228 -7.08 -13.61 -22.44
CA GLU A 228 -7.94 -14.61 -23.08
C GLU A 228 -7.17 -15.85 -23.54
N ILE A 229 -5.98 -15.67 -24.15
CA ILE A 229 -5.17 -16.78 -24.67
C ILE A 229 -4.67 -17.68 -23.53
N VAL A 230 -4.11 -17.08 -22.47
CA VAL A 230 -3.66 -17.82 -21.28
C VAL A 230 -4.84 -18.45 -20.54
N GLY A 231 -5.94 -17.72 -20.40
CA GLY A 231 -7.19 -18.17 -19.80
C GLY A 231 -7.77 -19.40 -20.49
N ALA A 232 -7.77 -19.41 -21.82
CA ALA A 232 -8.22 -20.55 -22.62
C ALA A 232 -7.27 -21.76 -22.50
N SER A 233 -5.95 -21.55 -22.38
CA SER A 233 -5.01 -22.65 -22.12
C SER A 233 -5.15 -23.23 -20.71
N LEU A 234 -5.50 -22.41 -19.71
CA LEU A 234 -5.87 -22.90 -18.37
C LEU A 234 -7.18 -23.70 -18.41
N HIS A 235 -8.18 -23.24 -19.18
CA HIS A 235 -9.44 -23.96 -19.38
C HIS A 235 -9.22 -25.30 -20.10
N GLU A 236 -8.49 -25.31 -21.21
CA GLU A 236 -8.14 -26.51 -21.98
C GLU A 236 -7.36 -27.53 -21.13
N ALA A 237 -6.41 -27.07 -20.32
CA ALA A 237 -5.67 -27.94 -19.40
C ALA A 237 -6.58 -28.60 -18.35
N LEU A 238 -7.54 -27.85 -17.77
CA LEU A 238 -8.48 -28.38 -16.78
C LEU A 238 -9.54 -29.30 -17.41
N PHE A 239 -10.30 -28.80 -18.38
CA PHE A 239 -11.49 -29.44 -18.93
C PHE A 239 -11.18 -30.44 -20.05
N GLY A 240 -10.04 -30.31 -20.73
CA GLY A 240 -9.53 -31.31 -21.68
C GLY A 240 -8.82 -32.52 -21.03
N SER A 241 -8.60 -32.49 -19.71
CA SER A 241 -7.95 -33.59 -18.95
C SER A 241 -8.94 -34.69 -18.52
N GLU A 242 -8.45 -35.75 -17.86
CA GLU A 242 -9.31 -36.77 -17.23
C GLU A 242 -10.19 -36.22 -16.09
N LEU A 243 -9.99 -34.95 -15.69
CA LEU A 243 -10.79 -34.26 -14.68
C LEU A 243 -12.03 -33.55 -15.25
N GLY A 244 -12.03 -33.15 -16.53
CA GLY A 244 -13.04 -32.24 -17.10
C GLY A 244 -14.49 -32.66 -16.84
N SER A 245 -14.85 -33.88 -17.25
CA SER A 245 -16.18 -34.45 -17.00
C SER A 245 -16.62 -34.47 -15.52
N ARG A 246 -15.68 -34.49 -14.57
CA ARG A 246 -15.95 -34.42 -13.11
C ARG A 246 -16.11 -32.98 -12.63
N LEU A 247 -15.38 -32.04 -13.22
CA LEU A 247 -15.54 -30.59 -13.00
C LEU A 247 -16.89 -30.11 -13.51
N GLU A 248 -17.25 -30.48 -14.76
CA GLU A 248 -18.56 -30.24 -15.37
C GLU A 248 -19.71 -30.82 -14.53
N GLU A 249 -19.58 -32.05 -14.04
CA GLU A 249 -20.61 -32.65 -13.19
C GLU A 249 -20.70 -31.89 -11.85
N GLY A 250 -19.57 -31.51 -11.25
CA GLY A 250 -19.54 -30.65 -10.06
C GLY A 250 -20.29 -29.33 -10.25
N LEU A 251 -20.09 -28.67 -11.41
CA LEU A 251 -20.80 -27.45 -11.82
C LEU A 251 -22.30 -27.68 -12.09
N ARG A 252 -22.66 -28.73 -12.84
CA ARG A 252 -24.05 -29.06 -13.18
C ARG A 252 -24.90 -29.52 -12.00
N GLN A 253 -24.29 -29.86 -10.87
CA GLN A 253 -24.99 -30.28 -9.64
C GLN A 253 -25.54 -29.12 -8.80
N VAL A 254 -25.10 -27.87 -8.99
CA VAL A 254 -25.63 -26.70 -8.26
C VAL A 254 -26.75 -25.98 -9.01
N ARG A 255 -27.54 -25.19 -8.27
CA ARG A 255 -28.70 -24.46 -8.81
C ARG A 255 -28.57 -22.94 -8.57
N PRO A 256 -27.98 -22.19 -9.53
CA PRO A 256 -27.91 -20.73 -9.48
C PRO A 256 -29.25 -20.04 -9.17
N GLN A 257 -30.34 -20.52 -9.76
CA GLN A 257 -31.71 -20.01 -9.55
C GLN A 257 -32.26 -20.24 -8.13
N GLN A 258 -31.59 -21.07 -7.31
CA GLN A 258 -31.96 -21.36 -5.92
C GLN A 258 -30.93 -20.78 -4.92
N GLY A 259 -30.00 -19.93 -5.39
CA GLY A 259 -28.94 -19.34 -4.55
C GLY A 259 -27.80 -20.30 -4.22
N GLU A 260 -27.62 -21.39 -4.97
CA GLU A 260 -26.47 -22.29 -4.81
C GLU A 260 -25.33 -21.91 -5.75
N GLY A 261 -24.09 -22.21 -5.32
CA GLY A 261 -22.88 -22.07 -6.14
C GLY A 261 -21.81 -23.11 -5.81
N VAL A 262 -20.73 -23.12 -6.58
CA VAL A 262 -19.53 -23.94 -6.34
C VAL A 262 -18.37 -23.03 -5.95
N ARG A 263 -17.79 -23.20 -4.76
CA ARG A 263 -16.53 -22.53 -4.42
C ARG A 263 -15.37 -23.41 -4.91
N PHE A 264 -14.57 -22.87 -5.82
CA PHE A 264 -13.35 -23.51 -6.29
C PHE A 264 -12.23 -23.25 -5.29
N LEU A 265 -11.81 -24.29 -4.57
CA LEU A 265 -10.67 -24.28 -3.67
C LEU A 265 -9.46 -24.81 -4.43
N LEU A 266 -8.61 -23.90 -4.93
CA LEU A 266 -7.42 -24.25 -5.68
C LEU A 266 -6.22 -24.37 -4.74
N ASP A 267 -5.73 -25.58 -4.53
CA ASP A 267 -4.59 -25.88 -3.67
C ASP A 267 -3.35 -26.21 -4.51
N ALA A 268 -2.44 -25.26 -4.62
CA ALA A 268 -1.17 -25.41 -5.33
C ALA A 268 0.03 -25.50 -4.37
N THR A 269 -0.19 -25.88 -3.10
CA THR A 269 0.86 -25.90 -2.06
C THR A 269 2.06 -26.80 -2.43
N ALA A 270 1.84 -27.83 -3.27
CA ALA A 270 2.85 -28.77 -3.74
C ALA A 270 3.25 -28.56 -5.23
N ALA A 271 2.94 -27.40 -5.81
CA ALA A 271 3.34 -26.99 -7.15
C ALA A 271 3.49 -25.44 -7.23
N PRO A 272 4.58 -24.85 -6.70
CA PRO A 272 4.77 -23.39 -6.66
C PRO A 272 4.69 -22.70 -8.02
N GLU A 273 5.11 -23.40 -9.08
CA GLU A 273 5.05 -22.94 -10.47
C GLU A 273 3.59 -22.78 -10.94
N MET A 274 2.72 -23.70 -10.53
CA MET A 274 1.28 -23.62 -10.79
C MET A 274 0.61 -22.55 -9.92
N ALA A 275 1.10 -22.30 -8.71
CA ALA A 275 0.55 -21.27 -7.82
C ALA A 275 0.66 -19.85 -8.41
N ARG A 276 1.67 -19.59 -9.25
CA ARG A 276 1.95 -18.30 -9.90
C ARG A 276 1.04 -17.96 -11.07
N LEU A 277 0.39 -18.96 -11.69
CA LEU A 277 -0.51 -18.74 -12.81
C LEU A 277 -1.76 -17.94 -12.37
N PRO A 278 -2.31 -17.06 -13.24
CA PRO A 278 -3.49 -16.27 -12.92
C PRO A 278 -4.77 -17.09 -13.16
N TRP A 279 -5.05 -18.06 -12.29
CA TRP A 279 -6.21 -18.94 -12.43
C TRP A 279 -7.55 -18.21 -12.47
N GLU A 280 -7.62 -17.01 -11.92
CA GLU A 280 -8.74 -16.07 -12.02
C GLU A 280 -9.19 -15.83 -13.48
N PHE A 281 -8.26 -15.93 -14.44
CA PHE A 281 -8.49 -15.73 -15.86
C PHE A 281 -8.95 -16.98 -16.64
N VAL A 282 -9.28 -18.12 -16.00
CA VAL A 282 -9.83 -19.29 -16.74
C VAL A 282 -11.01 -18.87 -17.62
N TYR A 283 -10.86 -19.06 -18.94
CA TYR A 283 -11.74 -18.54 -19.98
C TYR A 283 -12.26 -19.66 -20.87
N ASP A 284 -13.57 -19.78 -20.98
CA ASP A 284 -14.22 -20.74 -21.86
C ASP A 284 -14.41 -20.15 -23.26
N ARG A 285 -13.92 -20.86 -24.28
CA ARG A 285 -14.06 -20.47 -25.69
C ARG A 285 -15.39 -20.92 -26.31
N GLU A 286 -16.13 -21.83 -25.68
CA GLU A 286 -17.44 -22.26 -26.19
C GLU A 286 -18.58 -21.36 -25.69
N GLU A 287 -18.44 -20.81 -24.48
CA GLU A 287 -19.38 -19.83 -23.89
C GLU A 287 -18.96 -18.36 -24.12
N GLU A 288 -17.75 -18.11 -24.64
CA GLU A 288 -17.12 -16.77 -24.79
C GLU A 288 -17.04 -15.97 -23.46
N ASP A 289 -16.68 -16.65 -22.35
CA ASP A 289 -16.96 -16.18 -20.99
C ASP A 289 -15.90 -16.64 -19.96
N PHE A 290 -15.61 -15.82 -18.94
CA PHE A 290 -14.69 -16.18 -17.85
C PHE A 290 -15.40 -16.96 -16.73
N LEU A 291 -14.76 -18.04 -16.26
CA LEU A 291 -15.37 -18.97 -15.30
C LEU A 291 -15.55 -18.35 -13.90
N PHE A 292 -14.66 -17.46 -13.47
CA PHE A 292 -14.54 -17.04 -12.06
C PHE A 292 -14.96 -15.59 -11.74
N TRP A 293 -15.51 -14.85 -12.71
CA TRP A 293 -16.20 -13.59 -12.47
C TRP A 293 -17.70 -13.76 -12.13
N LYS A 294 -18.25 -14.98 -12.27
CA LYS A 294 -19.65 -15.31 -11.91
C LYS A 294 -19.72 -15.55 -10.41
N VAL A 295 -20.61 -14.84 -9.70
CA VAL A 295 -20.75 -14.91 -8.23
C VAL A 295 -21.13 -16.33 -7.74
N GLN A 296 -21.62 -17.19 -8.61
CA GLN A 296 -21.91 -18.61 -8.33
C GLN A 296 -20.67 -19.51 -8.38
N THR A 297 -19.55 -19.06 -8.94
CA THR A 297 -18.30 -19.82 -9.10
C THR A 297 -17.06 -19.02 -8.65
N PRO A 298 -16.98 -18.56 -7.39
CA PRO A 298 -15.79 -17.89 -6.89
C PRO A 298 -14.60 -18.85 -6.78
N VAL A 299 -13.41 -18.36 -7.16
CA VAL A 299 -12.12 -19.05 -6.96
C VAL A 299 -11.39 -18.51 -5.75
N VAL A 300 -10.86 -19.43 -4.94
CA VAL A 300 -10.12 -19.19 -3.70
C VAL A 300 -8.81 -19.96 -3.75
N ARG A 301 -7.70 -19.28 -3.51
CA ARG A 301 -6.38 -19.91 -3.35
C ARG A 301 -6.30 -20.55 -1.96
N TRP A 302 -6.33 -21.87 -1.92
CA TRP A 302 -6.19 -22.65 -0.71
C TRP A 302 -4.70 -22.97 -0.45
N LEU A 303 -4.33 -23.10 0.82
CA LEU A 303 -2.98 -23.51 1.23
C LEU A 303 -3.09 -24.53 2.36
N GLU A 304 -2.36 -25.63 2.30
CA GLU A 304 -2.33 -26.59 3.41
C GLU A 304 -1.40 -26.14 4.53
N VAL A 305 -1.99 -25.84 5.69
CA VAL A 305 -1.28 -25.34 6.88
C VAL A 305 -1.71 -26.13 8.12
N SER A 306 -0.77 -26.44 9.00
CA SER A 306 -1.03 -27.29 10.19
C SER A 306 -1.72 -26.57 11.36
N GLN A 307 -2.46 -25.49 11.09
CA GLN A 307 -3.17 -24.70 12.09
C GLN A 307 -4.67 -25.04 12.11
N PRO A 308 -5.37 -24.95 13.27
CA PRO A 308 -6.81 -25.13 13.31
C PRO A 308 -7.53 -24.04 12.51
N THR A 309 -8.51 -24.44 11.71
CA THR A 309 -9.28 -23.54 10.83
C THR A 309 -9.92 -22.38 11.62
N PRO A 310 -9.55 -21.11 11.34
CA PRO A 310 -10.16 -19.96 11.99
C PRO A 310 -11.53 -19.62 11.39
N THR A 311 -12.44 -19.13 12.24
CA THR A 311 -13.75 -18.59 11.83
C THR A 311 -13.59 -17.14 11.36
N LEU A 312 -14.24 -16.77 10.24
CA LEU A 312 -14.28 -15.39 9.77
C LEU A 312 -15.27 -14.50 10.55
N GLU A 313 -16.22 -15.10 11.28
CA GLU A 313 -17.33 -14.39 11.91
C GLU A 313 -16.90 -13.29 12.92
N VAL A 314 -17.58 -12.15 12.81
CA VAL A 314 -17.58 -11.02 13.76
C VAL A 314 -19.00 -10.46 13.90
N SER A 315 -19.26 -9.80 15.03
CA SER A 315 -20.46 -8.97 15.20
C SER A 315 -20.22 -7.55 14.67
N PRO A 316 -21.24 -6.89 14.06
CA PRO A 316 -21.16 -5.46 13.72
C PRO A 316 -20.92 -4.57 14.95
N PRO A 317 -20.25 -3.41 14.80
CA PRO A 317 -19.70 -2.87 13.57
C PRO A 317 -18.39 -3.56 13.13
N LEU A 318 -18.17 -3.59 11.82
CA LEU A 318 -16.94 -4.06 11.19
C LEU A 318 -15.82 -3.02 11.34
N ARG A 319 -14.91 -3.25 12.28
CA ARG A 319 -13.75 -2.39 12.52
C ARG A 319 -12.73 -2.54 11.39
N LEU A 320 -12.59 -1.50 10.58
CA LEU A 320 -11.75 -1.45 9.38
C LEU A 320 -10.62 -0.44 9.59
N LEU A 321 -9.37 -0.89 9.68
CA LEU A 321 -8.20 -0.02 9.69
C LEU A 321 -7.69 0.15 8.26
N ILE A 322 -7.82 1.37 7.72
CA ILE A 322 -7.29 1.77 6.41
C ILE A 322 -5.91 2.40 6.67
N ALA A 323 -4.85 1.73 6.23
CA ALA A 323 -3.46 2.03 6.52
C ALA A 323 -2.74 2.41 5.23
N LEU A 324 -2.30 3.66 5.11
CA LEU A 324 -1.73 4.24 3.88
C LEU A 324 -0.25 4.61 4.03
N ALA A 325 0.58 4.18 3.07
CA ALA A 325 1.99 4.55 2.99
C ALA A 325 2.35 5.14 1.62
N ALA A 326 2.77 6.40 1.61
CA ALA A 326 3.29 7.10 0.43
C ALA A 326 4.63 7.78 0.73
N PRO A 327 5.71 7.01 0.95
CA PRO A 327 7.04 7.58 1.10
C PRO A 327 7.49 8.26 -0.20
N SER A 328 7.96 9.51 -0.08
CA SER A 328 8.42 10.38 -1.17
C SER A 328 9.66 9.89 -1.94
N ASP A 329 10.34 8.83 -1.49
CA ASP A 329 11.39 8.15 -2.27
C ASP A 329 10.83 7.09 -3.24
N ARG A 330 9.50 6.95 -3.35
CA ARG A 330 8.77 6.11 -4.30
C ARG A 330 7.95 6.96 -5.27
N PRO A 331 7.48 6.38 -6.39
CA PRO A 331 6.49 7.03 -7.25
C PRO A 331 5.27 7.46 -6.43
N GLU A 332 4.80 8.68 -6.68
CA GLU A 332 3.64 9.25 -6.00
C GLU A 332 2.37 8.47 -6.36
N LEU A 333 1.51 8.25 -5.35
CA LEU A 333 0.23 7.54 -5.47
C LEU A 333 -0.91 8.55 -5.32
N GLY A 334 -2.03 8.37 -6.02
CA GLY A 334 -3.18 9.28 -6.05
C GLY A 334 -4.02 9.33 -4.76
N MET A 335 -3.42 9.06 -3.60
CA MET A 335 -4.11 8.63 -2.39
C MET A 335 -5.12 9.64 -1.83
N GLY A 336 -4.89 10.96 -2.00
CA GLY A 336 -5.82 11.98 -1.51
C GLY A 336 -7.23 11.83 -2.11
N ASP A 337 -7.29 11.50 -3.40
CA ASP A 337 -8.54 11.30 -4.13
C ASP A 337 -9.10 9.87 -3.89
N GLU A 338 -8.23 8.86 -3.75
CA GLU A 338 -8.62 7.48 -3.40
C GLU A 338 -9.26 7.40 -2.00
N ILE A 339 -8.62 7.96 -0.97
CA ILE A 339 -9.16 8.04 0.39
C ILE A 339 -10.52 8.74 0.34
N ALA A 340 -10.59 9.95 -0.23
CA ALA A 340 -11.81 10.74 -0.24
C ALA A 340 -12.97 10.07 -0.99
N ARG A 341 -12.69 9.24 -2.00
CA ARG A 341 -13.69 8.42 -2.70
C ARG A 341 -14.16 7.23 -1.84
N LEU A 342 -13.22 6.48 -1.26
CA LEU A 342 -13.53 5.35 -0.37
C LEU A 342 -14.32 5.83 0.87
N ASP A 343 -14.01 7.02 1.38
CA ASP A 343 -14.67 7.63 2.54
C ASP A 343 -16.14 7.92 2.29
N ARG A 344 -16.47 8.67 1.23
CA ARG A 344 -17.87 8.99 0.85
C ARG A 344 -18.72 7.73 0.65
N GLU A 345 -18.09 6.65 0.23
CA GLU A 345 -18.72 5.34 0.00
C GLU A 345 -18.88 4.50 1.27
N LEU A 346 -18.05 4.74 2.29
CA LEU A 346 -18.18 4.15 3.62
C LEU A 346 -19.08 4.99 4.56
N GLU A 347 -19.31 6.29 4.27
CA GLU A 347 -20.14 7.19 5.10
C GLU A 347 -21.52 6.60 5.43
N ASP A 348 -22.24 6.08 4.44
CA ASP A 348 -23.57 5.48 4.66
C ASP A 348 -23.49 4.25 5.58
N LEU A 349 -22.45 3.43 5.43
CA LEU A 349 -22.21 2.22 6.22
C LEU A 349 -21.74 2.54 7.65
N GLU A 350 -21.01 3.63 7.84
CA GLU A 350 -20.63 4.16 9.16
C GLU A 350 -21.83 4.80 9.86
N ARG A 351 -22.64 5.58 9.13
CA ARG A 351 -23.87 6.22 9.62
C ARG A 351 -24.92 5.21 10.07
N GLU A 352 -25.07 4.09 9.34
CA GLU A 352 -25.90 2.95 9.73
C GLU A 352 -25.21 1.98 10.74
N ARG A 353 -23.94 2.22 11.11
CA ARG A 353 -23.14 1.43 12.06
C ARG A 353 -22.85 -0.02 11.65
N TRP A 354 -22.80 -0.30 10.34
CA TRP A 354 -22.31 -1.57 9.81
C TRP A 354 -20.79 -1.64 9.81
N VAL A 355 -20.12 -0.51 9.55
CA VAL A 355 -18.66 -0.38 9.48
C VAL A 355 -18.19 0.69 10.49
N THR A 356 -16.95 0.60 10.94
CA THR A 356 -16.25 1.68 11.65
C THR A 356 -14.87 1.81 11.03
N PRO A 357 -14.68 2.73 10.06
CA PRO A 357 -13.39 2.98 9.45
C PRO A 357 -12.48 3.77 10.40
N VAL A 358 -11.20 3.44 10.38
CA VAL A 358 -10.12 4.16 11.06
C VAL A 358 -9.05 4.42 10.02
N ARG A 359 -8.63 5.67 9.85
CA ARG A 359 -7.60 6.07 8.90
C ARG A 359 -6.26 6.19 9.60
N LEU A 360 -5.24 5.57 9.03
CA LEU A 360 -3.86 5.73 9.41
C LEU A 360 -3.07 6.16 8.17
N GLU A 361 -3.00 7.47 7.96
CA GLU A 361 -2.07 8.11 7.02
C GLU A 361 -0.64 8.03 7.56
N HIS A 362 0.36 8.04 6.68
CA HIS A 362 1.78 7.97 7.02
C HIS A 362 2.10 6.75 7.90
N VAL A 363 1.81 5.55 7.38
CA VAL A 363 2.07 4.27 8.05
C VAL A 363 3.56 4.03 8.23
N THR A 364 3.99 4.07 9.48
CA THR A 364 5.28 3.54 9.94
C THR A 364 5.07 2.28 10.78
N LEU A 365 6.13 1.59 11.18
CA LEU A 365 6.00 0.32 11.92
C LEU A 365 5.38 0.54 13.30
N ASP A 366 5.90 1.51 14.06
CA ASP A 366 5.39 1.84 15.40
C ASP A 366 3.96 2.40 15.35
N ARG A 367 3.60 3.08 14.26
CA ARG A 367 2.24 3.62 14.08
C ARG A 367 1.22 2.52 13.76
N LEU A 368 1.60 1.52 12.98
CA LEU A 368 0.74 0.37 12.73
C LEU A 368 0.55 -0.48 14.00
N ASP A 369 1.61 -0.73 14.78
CA ASP A 369 1.51 -1.46 16.06
C ASP A 369 0.51 -0.78 17.02
N ARG A 370 0.66 0.54 17.24
CA ARG A 370 -0.28 1.33 18.03
C ARG A 370 -1.71 1.23 17.53
N ALA A 371 -1.95 1.41 16.23
CA ALA A 371 -3.31 1.32 15.67
C ALA A 371 -3.92 -0.10 15.78
N LEU A 372 -3.10 -1.15 15.68
CA LEU A 372 -3.51 -2.54 15.89
C LEU A 372 -3.87 -2.82 17.35
N VAL A 373 -3.27 -2.13 18.32
CA VAL A 373 -3.64 -2.18 19.74
C VAL A 373 -4.90 -1.35 20.01
N ASP A 374 -4.90 -0.07 19.66
CA ASP A 374 -5.90 0.93 20.07
C ASP A 374 -7.28 0.67 19.44
N HIS A 375 -7.31 0.22 18.18
CA HIS A 375 -8.56 -0.05 17.45
C HIS A 375 -8.90 -1.55 17.36
N ALA A 376 -7.89 -2.41 17.51
CA ALA A 376 -7.99 -3.88 17.45
C ALA A 376 -8.85 -4.39 16.27
N PRO A 377 -8.53 -4.00 15.02
CA PRO A 377 -9.43 -4.12 13.87
C PRO A 377 -9.79 -5.55 13.47
N HIS A 378 -10.93 -5.69 12.80
CA HIS A 378 -11.36 -6.94 12.13
C HIS A 378 -10.75 -7.06 10.73
N ILE A 379 -10.55 -5.92 10.05
CA ILE A 379 -9.92 -5.84 8.73
C ILE A 379 -8.78 -4.82 8.77
N VAL A 380 -7.61 -5.17 8.23
CA VAL A 380 -6.55 -4.22 7.89
C VAL A 380 -6.51 -4.09 6.37
N HIS A 381 -6.81 -2.90 5.86
CA HIS A 381 -6.67 -2.54 4.46
C HIS A 381 -5.39 -1.70 4.30
N PHE A 382 -4.33 -2.30 3.76
CA PHE A 382 -3.11 -1.58 3.41
C PHE A 382 -3.22 -1.04 1.98
N ILE A 383 -2.87 0.23 1.80
CA ILE A 383 -2.73 0.92 0.52
C ILE A 383 -1.30 1.47 0.45
N GLY A 384 -0.56 1.11 -0.59
CA GLY A 384 0.81 1.57 -0.76
C GLY A 384 1.69 0.63 -1.58
N HIS A 385 2.99 0.94 -1.65
CA HIS A 385 3.94 0.21 -2.48
C HIS A 385 4.25 -1.20 -1.95
N GLY A 386 4.35 -2.17 -2.86
CA GLY A 386 4.74 -3.56 -2.59
C GLY A 386 5.77 -4.07 -3.60
N GLY A 387 6.50 -5.12 -3.26
CA GLY A 387 7.53 -5.72 -4.13
C GLY A 387 8.21 -6.92 -3.51
N PHE A 388 9.44 -7.21 -3.96
CA PHE A 388 10.27 -8.32 -3.48
C PHE A 388 11.68 -7.86 -3.10
N GLU A 389 12.19 -8.40 -2.00
CA GLU A 389 13.60 -8.29 -1.61
C GLU A 389 14.17 -9.73 -1.51
N GLY A 390 14.98 -10.13 -2.50
CA GLY A 390 15.37 -11.52 -2.67
C GLY A 390 14.17 -12.41 -3.00
N GLU A 391 13.88 -13.40 -2.15
CA GLU A 391 12.72 -14.30 -2.29
C GLU A 391 11.53 -13.94 -1.38
N GLU A 392 11.63 -12.92 -0.54
CA GLU A 392 10.53 -12.49 0.35
C GLU A 392 9.74 -11.32 -0.25
N GLY A 393 8.41 -11.44 -0.25
CA GLY A 393 7.52 -10.31 -0.54
C GLY A 393 7.56 -9.26 0.57
N VAL A 394 7.68 -7.99 0.19
CA VAL A 394 7.77 -6.82 1.07
C VAL A 394 6.66 -5.81 0.80
N LEU A 395 6.21 -5.14 1.86
CA LEU A 395 5.52 -3.85 1.77
C LEU A 395 6.52 -2.73 2.08
N TYR A 396 6.35 -1.57 1.46
CA TYR A 396 7.12 -0.39 1.76
C TYR A 396 6.28 0.57 2.60
N PHE A 397 6.63 0.65 3.89
CA PHE A 397 6.07 1.61 4.83
C PHE A 397 6.90 2.91 4.77
N GLU A 398 6.46 3.95 5.47
CA GLU A 398 7.29 5.12 5.74
C GLU A 398 8.23 4.83 6.93
N SER A 399 9.43 5.40 6.89
CA SER A 399 10.48 5.16 7.88
C SER A 399 10.27 5.98 9.14
N ASP A 400 10.19 5.30 10.30
CA ASP A 400 10.19 5.94 11.62
C ASP A 400 11.44 6.82 11.87
N ASP A 401 12.58 6.49 11.24
CA ASP A 401 13.86 7.20 11.39
C ASP A 401 14.10 8.36 10.40
N ARG A 402 13.38 8.37 9.27
CA ARG A 402 13.59 9.32 8.15
C ARG A 402 12.25 9.69 7.49
N PRO A 403 11.65 10.85 7.83
CA PRO A 403 10.42 11.31 7.20
C PRO A 403 10.51 11.30 5.68
N GLY A 404 9.49 10.74 5.01
CA GLY A 404 9.41 10.64 3.55
C GLY A 404 10.27 9.54 2.90
N ALA A 405 11.09 8.79 3.65
CA ALA A 405 11.84 7.64 3.11
C ALA A 405 11.08 6.32 3.31
N SER A 406 11.26 5.37 2.38
CA SER A 406 10.66 4.04 2.45
C SER A 406 11.41 3.10 3.41
N ALA A 407 10.65 2.24 4.07
CA ALA A 407 11.13 1.17 4.94
C ALA A 407 10.51 -0.16 4.51
N GLY A 408 11.35 -1.09 4.02
CA GLY A 408 10.93 -2.43 3.64
C GLY A 408 10.51 -3.26 4.86
N LEU A 409 9.30 -3.82 4.81
CA LEU A 409 8.75 -4.75 5.79
C LEU A 409 8.34 -6.05 5.10
N SER A 410 9.18 -7.09 5.25
CA SER A 410 8.87 -8.40 4.68
C SER A 410 7.64 -9.05 5.34
N GLY A 411 6.95 -9.91 4.59
CA GLY A 411 5.80 -10.64 5.08
C GLY A 411 6.08 -11.43 6.36
N ARG A 412 7.32 -11.93 6.55
CA ARG A 412 7.71 -12.63 7.78
C ARG A 412 7.77 -11.69 9.00
N ARG A 413 8.15 -10.42 8.82
CA ARG A 413 8.12 -9.38 9.87
C ARG A 413 6.69 -8.90 10.14
N LEU A 414 5.92 -8.59 9.10
CA LEU A 414 4.51 -8.19 9.23
C LEU A 414 3.66 -9.28 9.91
N ALA A 415 3.91 -10.56 9.59
CA ALA A 415 3.22 -11.67 10.23
C ALA A 415 3.61 -11.88 11.72
N VAL A 416 4.77 -11.40 12.17
CA VAL A 416 5.13 -11.38 13.60
C VAL A 416 4.36 -10.28 14.33
N LEU A 417 4.22 -9.09 13.72
CA LEU A 417 3.41 -7.99 14.24
C LEU A 417 1.94 -8.41 14.41
N LEU A 418 1.29 -8.84 13.32
CA LEU A 418 -0.14 -9.19 13.32
C LEU A 418 -0.48 -10.39 14.21
N ARG A 419 0.50 -11.22 14.59
CA ARG A 419 0.31 -12.45 15.39
C ARG A 419 -0.45 -12.21 16.70
N ASN A 420 -0.19 -11.08 17.36
CA ASN A 420 -0.82 -10.75 18.64
C ASN A 420 -2.29 -10.29 18.49
N HIS A 421 -2.73 -9.99 17.27
CA HIS A 421 -4.03 -9.39 16.96
C HIS A 421 -4.99 -10.36 16.26
N LEU A 422 -4.53 -11.58 15.91
CA LEU A 422 -5.32 -12.63 15.24
C LEU A 422 -6.63 -13.02 15.95
N GLN A 423 -6.75 -12.76 17.25
CA GLN A 423 -8.01 -12.89 18.00
C GLN A 423 -9.14 -11.99 17.46
N ASN A 424 -8.80 -10.78 16.97
CA ASN A 424 -9.74 -9.83 16.36
C ASN A 424 -9.69 -9.84 14.83
N LEU A 425 -8.49 -9.97 14.25
CA LEU A 425 -8.26 -9.89 12.82
C LEU A 425 -8.94 -11.05 12.07
N ARG A 426 -9.52 -10.75 10.90
CA ARG A 426 -10.22 -11.71 10.03
C ARG A 426 -9.71 -11.65 8.60
N LEU A 427 -9.51 -10.43 8.08
CA LEU A 427 -9.04 -10.18 6.73
C LEU A 427 -7.87 -9.20 6.74
N VAL A 428 -6.88 -9.44 5.90
CA VAL A 428 -5.95 -8.40 5.43
C VAL A 428 -6.21 -8.16 3.95
N PHE A 429 -6.42 -6.91 3.55
CA PHE A 429 -6.56 -6.50 2.16
C PHE A 429 -5.30 -5.71 1.79
N LEU A 430 -4.56 -6.19 0.80
CA LEU A 430 -3.27 -5.65 0.36
C LEU A 430 -3.43 -5.00 -1.01
N ASN A 431 -3.82 -3.72 -1.00
CA ASN A 431 -3.86 -2.86 -2.18
C ASN A 431 -2.44 -2.36 -2.48
N SER A 432 -1.61 -3.30 -2.93
CA SER A 432 -0.17 -3.11 -3.17
C SER A 432 0.32 -4.09 -4.24
N CYS A 433 1.12 -3.59 -5.18
CA CYS A 433 1.71 -4.41 -6.25
C CYS A 433 2.39 -5.69 -5.73
N LEU A 434 2.18 -6.80 -6.43
CA LEU A 434 2.84 -8.11 -6.23
C LEU A 434 2.61 -8.80 -4.87
N GLY A 435 1.67 -8.32 -4.03
CA GLY A 435 1.38 -8.91 -2.72
C GLY A 435 0.88 -10.37 -2.73
N ALA A 436 0.40 -10.89 -3.87
CA ALA A 436 -0.01 -12.29 -4.04
C ALA A 436 1.01 -13.17 -4.81
N THR A 437 2.04 -12.58 -5.43
CA THR A 437 2.99 -13.34 -6.25
C THR A 437 3.69 -14.41 -5.39
N ALA A 438 3.73 -15.66 -5.86
CA ALA A 438 4.44 -16.73 -5.15
C ALA A 438 5.93 -16.75 -5.53
N SER A 439 6.81 -17.07 -4.58
CA SER A 439 8.24 -17.23 -4.86
C SER A 439 8.47 -18.46 -5.78
N PRO A 440 9.51 -18.46 -6.64
CA PRO A 440 9.84 -19.61 -7.47
C PRO A 440 10.28 -20.85 -6.66
N VAL A 441 10.62 -20.70 -5.38
CA VAL A 441 11.29 -21.73 -4.56
C VAL A 441 10.56 -22.02 -3.24
N ASP A 442 10.01 -21.00 -2.55
CA ASP A 442 9.17 -21.17 -1.36
C ASP A 442 7.71 -20.84 -1.72
N PRO A 443 6.75 -21.80 -1.70
CA PRO A 443 5.33 -21.49 -1.92
C PRO A 443 4.76 -20.51 -0.89
N PHE A 444 5.49 -20.24 0.20
CA PHE A 444 5.16 -19.25 1.21
C PHE A 444 6.04 -17.99 1.19
N GLY A 445 6.95 -17.82 0.22
CA GLY A 445 7.78 -16.60 0.10
C GLY A 445 6.97 -15.35 -0.27
N GLY A 446 5.83 -15.53 -0.93
CA GLY A 446 4.85 -14.49 -1.18
C GLY A 446 4.17 -13.97 0.10
N LEU A 447 3.81 -12.69 0.08
CA LEU A 447 3.33 -11.96 1.25
C LEU A 447 2.00 -12.53 1.79
N ALA A 448 1.00 -12.71 0.94
CA ALA A 448 -0.29 -13.31 1.33
C ALA A 448 -0.12 -14.74 1.87
N GLN A 449 0.74 -15.54 1.24
CA GLN A 449 0.99 -16.94 1.59
C GLN A 449 1.69 -17.05 2.96
N THR A 450 2.65 -16.18 3.27
CA THR A 450 3.23 -16.08 4.62
C THR A 450 2.21 -15.66 5.67
N LEU A 451 1.35 -14.67 5.39
CA LEU A 451 0.31 -14.23 6.34
C LEU A 451 -0.68 -15.37 6.68
N ILE A 452 -1.17 -16.10 5.67
CA ILE A 452 -2.04 -17.26 5.83
C ILE A 452 -1.34 -18.36 6.66
N ARG A 453 -0.10 -18.74 6.30
CA ARG A 453 0.70 -19.74 7.04
C ARG A 453 0.95 -19.36 8.50
N ARG A 454 0.89 -18.06 8.83
CA ARG A 454 1.08 -17.53 10.20
C ARG A 454 -0.23 -17.30 10.97
N GLY A 455 -1.38 -17.57 10.37
CA GLY A 455 -2.68 -17.64 11.05
C GLY A 455 -3.66 -16.52 10.74
N VAL A 456 -3.39 -15.67 9.73
CA VAL A 456 -4.39 -14.72 9.22
C VAL A 456 -5.51 -15.52 8.51
N PRO A 457 -6.81 -15.35 8.83
CA PRO A 457 -7.87 -16.22 8.31
C PRO A 457 -8.15 -16.09 6.80
N ALA A 458 -8.04 -14.87 6.26
CA ALA A 458 -8.14 -14.57 4.83
C ALA A 458 -7.23 -13.39 4.44
N VAL A 459 -6.73 -13.39 3.21
CA VAL A 459 -5.94 -12.31 2.62
C VAL A 459 -6.37 -12.06 1.17
N VAL A 460 -6.72 -10.82 0.83
CA VAL A 460 -6.82 -10.36 -0.57
C VAL A 460 -5.54 -9.62 -0.92
N ALA A 461 -4.92 -9.93 -2.06
CA ALA A 461 -3.68 -9.27 -2.49
C ALA A 461 -3.50 -9.30 -4.02
N MET A 462 -2.74 -8.34 -4.56
CA MET A 462 -2.59 -8.19 -6.02
C MET A 462 -1.49 -9.09 -6.59
N GLN A 463 -1.78 -9.83 -7.66
CA GLN A 463 -0.85 -10.72 -8.36
C GLN A 463 0.10 -9.96 -9.31
N PHE A 464 -0.38 -8.84 -9.84
CA PHE A 464 0.30 -7.93 -10.75
C PHE A 464 -0.17 -6.48 -10.45
N PRO A 465 0.43 -5.44 -11.05
CA PRO A 465 0.03 -4.05 -10.80
C PRO A 465 -1.43 -3.75 -11.13
N ILE A 466 -2.01 -2.76 -10.45
CA ILE A 466 -3.37 -2.26 -10.62
C ILE A 466 -3.34 -0.73 -10.69
N ARG A 467 -4.20 -0.10 -11.50
CA ARG A 467 -4.38 1.36 -11.54
C ARG A 467 -5.15 1.84 -10.31
N ASP A 468 -4.80 3.02 -9.80
CA ASP A 468 -5.43 3.64 -8.61
C ASP A 468 -6.96 3.70 -8.76
N GLU A 469 -7.51 4.07 -9.92
CA GLU A 469 -8.96 4.12 -10.13
C GLU A 469 -9.62 2.73 -10.08
N ALA A 470 -8.93 1.69 -10.54
CA ALA A 470 -9.38 0.31 -10.43
C ALA A 470 -9.32 -0.17 -8.97
N ALA A 471 -8.29 0.20 -8.23
CA ALA A 471 -8.16 -0.12 -6.81
C ALA A 471 -9.28 0.51 -5.97
N VAL A 472 -9.61 1.79 -6.20
CA VAL A 472 -10.76 2.47 -5.57
C VAL A 472 -12.06 1.71 -5.82
N LEU A 473 -12.38 1.43 -7.09
CA LEU A 473 -13.64 0.78 -7.49
C LEU A 473 -13.74 -0.66 -6.95
N LEU A 474 -12.61 -1.36 -6.87
CA LEU A 474 -12.52 -2.69 -6.26
C LEU A 474 -12.87 -2.63 -4.77
N ALA A 475 -12.19 -1.76 -4.01
CA ALA A 475 -12.40 -1.60 -2.57
C ALA A 475 -13.84 -1.16 -2.26
N GLN A 476 -14.34 -0.14 -2.98
CA GLN A 476 -15.72 0.35 -2.89
C GLN A 476 -16.74 -0.79 -3.03
N LYS A 477 -16.68 -1.54 -4.14
CA LYS A 477 -17.64 -2.62 -4.42
C LYS A 477 -17.51 -3.77 -3.42
N PHE A 478 -16.28 -4.11 -3.02
CA PHE A 478 -15.99 -5.15 -2.05
C PHE A 478 -16.56 -4.85 -0.66
N TYR A 479 -16.29 -3.66 -0.09
CA TYR A 479 -16.80 -3.30 1.24
C TYR A 479 -18.31 -3.10 1.27
N ARG A 480 -18.90 -2.58 0.18
CA ARG A 480 -20.36 -2.49 0.01
C ARG A 480 -21.04 -3.86 0.06
N ASP A 481 -20.50 -4.85 -0.66
CA ASP A 481 -21.04 -6.22 -0.67
C ASP A 481 -20.81 -6.95 0.66
N LEU A 482 -19.65 -6.77 1.30
CA LEU A 482 -19.40 -7.31 2.63
C LEU A 482 -20.41 -6.80 3.66
N ALA A 483 -20.68 -5.50 3.69
CA ALA A 483 -21.70 -4.90 4.57
C ALA A 483 -23.13 -5.39 4.23
N ALA A 484 -23.39 -5.77 2.98
CA ALA A 484 -24.58 -6.49 2.56
C ALA A 484 -24.57 -8.01 2.88
N PHE A 485 -23.75 -8.44 3.85
CA PHE A 485 -23.61 -9.82 4.34
C PHE A 485 -23.09 -10.84 3.31
N ALA A 486 -22.48 -10.40 2.20
CA ALA A 486 -21.87 -11.31 1.24
C ALA A 486 -20.62 -12.00 1.84
N PRO A 487 -20.37 -13.28 1.55
CA PRO A 487 -19.08 -13.92 1.79
C PRO A 487 -17.93 -13.16 1.12
N VAL A 488 -16.72 -13.20 1.70
CA VAL A 488 -15.51 -12.50 1.21
C VAL A 488 -15.19 -12.84 -0.25
N ASP A 489 -15.36 -14.11 -0.62
CA ASP A 489 -15.15 -14.60 -1.98
C ASP A 489 -16.27 -14.17 -2.94
N ALA A 490 -17.52 -14.12 -2.47
CA ALA A 490 -18.64 -13.58 -3.25
C ALA A 490 -18.47 -12.08 -3.53
N ALA A 491 -18.12 -11.31 -2.49
CA ALA A 491 -17.86 -9.88 -2.57
C ALA A 491 -16.67 -9.57 -3.49
N LEU A 492 -15.59 -10.35 -3.43
CA LEU A 492 -14.46 -10.15 -4.35
C LEU A 492 -14.84 -10.47 -5.79
N THR A 493 -15.46 -11.63 -6.06
CA THR A 493 -15.87 -11.98 -7.42
C THR A 493 -16.87 -10.96 -8.02
N ALA A 494 -17.79 -10.43 -7.22
CA ALA A 494 -18.68 -9.35 -7.64
C ALA A 494 -17.94 -8.02 -7.88
N ALA A 495 -16.87 -7.73 -7.13
CA ALA A 495 -16.00 -6.57 -7.37
C ALA A 495 -15.15 -6.74 -8.64
N ARG A 496 -14.64 -7.95 -8.92
CA ARG A 496 -13.97 -8.27 -10.20
C ARG A 496 -14.89 -8.04 -11.40
N ALA A 497 -16.10 -8.60 -11.39
CA ALA A 497 -17.08 -8.38 -12.45
C ALA A 497 -17.44 -6.90 -12.64
N TYR A 498 -17.52 -6.15 -11.54
CA TYR A 498 -17.75 -4.69 -11.59
C TYR A 498 -16.59 -3.96 -12.27
N LEU A 499 -15.32 -4.27 -11.95
CA LEU A 499 -14.16 -3.68 -12.64
C LEU A 499 -14.20 -3.89 -14.15
N TYR A 500 -14.45 -5.12 -14.60
CA TYR A 500 -14.57 -5.41 -16.03
C TYR A 500 -15.69 -4.58 -16.68
N SER A 501 -16.86 -4.49 -16.05
CA SER A 501 -17.98 -3.66 -16.52
C SER A 501 -17.69 -2.14 -16.59
N ARG A 502 -16.59 -1.69 -15.99
CA ARG A 502 -16.11 -0.30 -15.99
C ARG A 502 -14.93 -0.05 -16.95
N GLY A 503 -14.52 -1.05 -17.75
CA GLY A 503 -13.44 -0.94 -18.74
C GLY A 503 -12.06 -1.37 -18.24
N PHE A 504 -11.95 -1.94 -17.05
CA PHE A 504 -10.71 -2.51 -16.53
C PHE A 504 -10.61 -3.98 -16.96
N GLU A 505 -10.41 -4.19 -18.27
CA GLU A 505 -10.46 -5.49 -18.96
C GLU A 505 -9.44 -6.52 -18.46
N VAL A 506 -8.42 -6.07 -17.71
CA VAL A 506 -7.29 -6.89 -17.25
C VAL A 506 -7.17 -6.89 -15.72
N GLU A 507 -7.28 -5.73 -15.08
CA GLU A 507 -7.01 -5.58 -13.64
C GLU A 507 -8.06 -6.23 -12.75
N TRP A 508 -9.22 -6.62 -13.28
CA TRP A 508 -10.18 -7.46 -12.56
C TRP A 508 -9.57 -8.80 -12.09
N GLY A 509 -8.56 -9.34 -12.78
CA GLY A 509 -7.84 -10.54 -12.37
C GLY A 509 -6.69 -10.29 -11.39
N ALA A 510 -6.32 -9.03 -11.13
CA ALA A 510 -5.22 -8.68 -10.24
C ALA A 510 -5.42 -9.18 -8.80
N PRO A 511 -6.56 -8.94 -8.12
CA PRO A 511 -6.74 -9.40 -6.75
C PRO A 511 -7.00 -10.91 -6.67
N ALA A 512 -6.10 -11.64 -6.02
CA ALA A 512 -6.30 -13.02 -5.58
C ALA A 512 -6.75 -13.06 -4.11
N LEU A 513 -7.64 -14.00 -3.79
CA LEU A 513 -8.10 -14.28 -2.42
C LEU A 513 -7.49 -15.60 -1.93
N TYR A 514 -6.73 -15.52 -0.84
CA TYR A 514 -6.29 -16.66 -0.05
C TYR A 514 -7.16 -16.78 1.19
N MET A 515 -7.60 -17.99 1.56
CA MET A 515 -8.49 -18.18 2.70
C MET A 515 -8.30 -19.56 3.33
N GLN A 516 -8.48 -19.64 4.65
CA GLN A 516 -8.53 -20.88 5.43
C GLN A 516 -9.93 -21.22 5.95
N ALA A 517 -10.83 -20.24 6.04
CA ALA A 517 -12.19 -20.44 6.53
C ALA A 517 -13.08 -21.18 5.50
N PRO A 518 -14.01 -22.05 5.94
CA PRO A 518 -14.75 -22.94 5.05
C PRO A 518 -15.99 -22.29 4.41
N ASP A 519 -16.49 -21.16 4.93
CA ASP A 519 -17.75 -20.53 4.51
C ASP A 519 -17.59 -19.13 3.89
N GLY A 520 -16.46 -18.45 4.12
CA GLY A 520 -16.20 -17.08 3.67
C GLY A 520 -16.95 -15.99 4.43
N ARG A 521 -17.68 -16.29 5.51
CA ARG A 521 -18.65 -15.37 6.11
C ARG A 521 -18.05 -14.54 7.25
N LEU A 522 -17.90 -13.23 7.03
CA LEU A 522 -17.53 -12.27 8.10
C LEU A 522 -18.66 -12.01 9.10
N PHE A 523 -19.91 -12.30 8.74
CA PHE A 523 -21.08 -12.05 9.61
C PHE A 523 -21.96 -13.28 9.71
N ALA A 524 -22.50 -13.55 10.90
CA ALA A 524 -23.61 -14.47 11.06
C ALA A 524 -24.81 -13.97 10.24
N PRO A 525 -25.56 -14.85 9.55
CA PRO A 525 -26.85 -14.46 9.01
C PRO A 525 -27.75 -14.00 10.18
N PRO A 526 -28.47 -12.87 10.06
CA PRO A 526 -29.37 -12.41 11.11
C PRO A 526 -30.35 -13.54 11.43
N ALA A 527 -30.54 -13.82 12.72
CA ALA A 527 -31.19 -15.05 13.15
C ALA A 527 -32.68 -15.06 12.77
N ALA A 528 -32.98 -15.57 11.56
CA ALA A 528 -34.32 -15.75 11.03
C ALA A 528 -35.18 -16.39 12.13
N ALA A 529 -36.17 -15.63 12.61
CA ALA A 529 -36.70 -15.78 13.96
C ALA A 529 -37.12 -17.23 14.21
N ARG A 530 -36.30 -17.97 14.98
CA ARG A 530 -36.57 -19.36 15.37
C ARG A 530 -37.77 -19.34 16.32
N GLY A 531 -38.96 -19.38 15.74
CA GLY A 531 -40.22 -19.58 16.46
C GLY A 531 -40.04 -20.75 17.43
N PRO A 532 -40.48 -20.60 18.69
CA PRO A 532 -39.92 -21.32 19.83
C PRO A 532 -39.88 -22.82 19.57
N VAL A 533 -38.66 -23.34 19.41
CA VAL A 533 -38.41 -24.76 19.15
C VAL A 533 -38.82 -25.52 20.40
N VAL A 534 -40.03 -26.07 20.37
CA VAL A 534 -40.48 -27.06 21.36
C VAL A 534 -39.49 -28.23 21.25
N PRO A 535 -38.69 -28.51 22.29
CA PRO A 535 -37.70 -29.58 22.21
C PRO A 535 -38.43 -30.93 22.00
N PRO A 536 -37.90 -31.83 21.16
CA PRO A 536 -38.46 -33.16 21.03
C PRO A 536 -38.41 -33.86 22.39
N ALA A 537 -39.52 -34.50 22.79
CA ALA A 537 -39.61 -35.17 24.08
C ALA A 537 -38.57 -36.30 24.19
N GLU A 538 -37.84 -36.35 25.30
CA GLU A 538 -36.86 -37.41 25.56
C GLU A 538 -37.54 -38.79 25.61
N PRO A 539 -36.91 -39.85 25.06
CA PRO A 539 -37.36 -41.22 25.29
C PRO A 539 -37.11 -41.60 26.77
N PRO A 540 -38.00 -42.39 27.40
CA PRO A 540 -37.90 -42.70 28.82
C PRO A 540 -36.67 -43.58 29.14
N PRO A 541 -35.98 -43.35 30.28
CA PRO A 541 -34.82 -44.13 30.68
C PRO A 541 -35.19 -45.56 31.12
N PRO A 542 -34.27 -46.53 31.02
CA PRO A 542 -34.47 -47.89 31.50
C PRO A 542 -34.54 -47.95 33.05
N PRO A 543 -35.22 -48.95 33.63
CA PRO A 543 -35.36 -49.08 35.08
C PRO A 543 -34.05 -49.50 35.76
N ALA A 544 -33.73 -48.85 36.89
CA ALA A 544 -32.59 -49.17 37.74
C ALA A 544 -33.03 -49.90 39.03
N GLU A 545 -32.16 -50.76 39.57
CA GLU A 545 -32.40 -51.49 40.82
C GLU A 545 -32.22 -50.61 42.09
N PRO A 546 -32.90 -50.92 43.21
CA PRO A 546 -32.90 -50.06 44.38
C PRO A 546 -31.74 -50.32 45.36
N PRO A 547 -30.99 -49.28 45.80
CA PRO A 547 -30.07 -49.37 46.95
C PRO A 547 -30.81 -49.30 48.31
N PRO A 548 -30.19 -49.78 49.41
CA PRO A 548 -30.86 -49.93 50.72
C PRO A 548 -31.00 -48.62 51.51
N GLY A 549 -32.01 -48.56 52.39
CA GLY A 549 -32.33 -47.38 53.20
C GLY A 549 -31.56 -47.25 54.54
N PRO A 550 -31.48 -46.02 55.12
CA PRO A 550 -30.72 -45.73 56.33
C PRO A 550 -31.52 -45.85 57.66
N PRO A 551 -30.85 -46.01 58.82
CA PRO A 551 -31.46 -45.94 60.14
C PRO A 551 -31.64 -44.48 60.65
N PRO A 552 -32.52 -44.23 61.65
CA PRO A 552 -32.95 -42.88 62.03
C PRO A 552 -32.17 -42.26 63.21
N GLY A 553 -32.14 -40.92 63.27
CA GLY A 553 -31.68 -40.15 64.44
C GLY A 553 -31.86 -38.63 64.26
N ALA A 554 -32.87 -38.05 64.93
CA ALA A 554 -33.13 -36.59 64.99
C ALA A 554 -32.61 -36.03 66.34
N PRO A 555 -32.44 -34.69 66.52
CA PRO A 555 -33.54 -33.72 66.50
C PRO A 555 -33.27 -32.40 65.73
N GLY A 556 -34.33 -31.63 65.48
CA GLY A 556 -34.28 -30.30 64.83
C GLY A 556 -34.22 -29.10 65.80
N PRO A 557 -34.10 -27.87 65.28
CA PRO A 557 -33.84 -26.65 66.07
C PRO A 557 -35.11 -25.92 66.59
N PRO A 558 -35.03 -25.22 67.76
CA PRO A 558 -36.05 -24.28 68.24
C PRO A 558 -35.80 -22.81 67.78
N PRO A 559 -36.77 -21.87 67.92
CA PRO A 559 -36.81 -20.66 67.07
C PRO A 559 -36.82 -19.28 67.76
N SER A 560 -36.23 -18.26 67.08
CA SER A 560 -36.59 -16.81 67.08
C SER A 560 -36.52 -16.02 68.42
N LYS A 561 -35.90 -14.83 68.53
CA LYS A 561 -36.20 -13.47 68.00
C LYS A 561 -35.19 -12.47 68.66
N PRO A 562 -35.22 -11.14 68.40
CA PRO A 562 -35.45 -10.37 67.17
C PRO A 562 -34.26 -9.42 66.86
N ALA A 563 -34.36 -8.54 65.85
CA ALA A 563 -33.34 -7.53 65.53
C ALA A 563 -33.58 -6.16 66.20
N PRO A 564 -32.52 -5.42 66.56
CA PRO A 564 -32.52 -3.97 66.72
C PRO A 564 -31.92 -3.24 65.49
N GLN A 565 -32.11 -1.93 65.41
CA GLN A 565 -31.77 -1.08 64.25
C GLN A 565 -30.33 -0.51 64.30
N PRO A 566 -29.74 -0.09 63.17
CA PRO A 566 -28.54 0.74 63.16
C PRO A 566 -28.84 2.15 63.71
N VAL A 567 -27.86 2.76 64.37
CA VAL A 567 -27.91 4.14 64.86
C VAL A 567 -26.93 5.00 64.06
N GLU A 568 -27.31 6.26 63.82
CA GLU A 568 -26.73 7.14 62.80
C GLU A 568 -25.33 7.69 63.13
N ALA A 569 -24.60 8.08 62.08
CA ALA A 569 -23.50 9.03 62.14
C ALA A 569 -23.86 10.28 61.30
N PRO A 570 -23.61 11.51 61.80
CA PRO A 570 -24.04 12.75 61.14
C PRO A 570 -23.19 13.13 59.90
N PRO A 571 -23.69 14.02 59.03
CA PRO A 571 -23.25 14.08 57.63
C PRO A 571 -22.13 15.10 57.33
N ALA A 572 -21.37 14.82 56.28
CA ALA A 572 -20.61 15.82 55.52
C ALA A 572 -21.29 16.06 54.15
N ARG A 573 -21.58 17.31 53.82
CA ARG A 573 -22.22 17.72 52.55
C ARG A 573 -21.28 18.64 51.76
N SER A 574 -21.21 18.40 50.45
CA SER A 574 -20.96 19.38 49.36
C SER A 574 -19.85 20.43 49.53
N GLY A 575 -18.83 20.38 48.66
CA GLY A 575 -17.93 21.52 48.44
C GLY A 575 -16.97 21.29 47.26
N ARG A 576 -17.10 22.09 46.19
CA ARG A 576 -16.05 22.20 45.15
C ARG A 576 -14.92 23.06 45.70
N TRP A 577 -13.65 22.70 45.43
CA TRP A 577 -12.51 23.56 45.05
C TRP A 577 -11.16 22.89 45.40
N LEU A 578 -10.08 23.42 44.80
CA LEU A 578 -8.66 23.12 45.04
C LEU A 578 -8.16 21.72 44.63
N ALA A 579 -7.92 21.57 43.33
CA ALA A 579 -6.66 20.98 42.89
C ALA A 579 -5.58 22.08 42.88
N LEU A 580 -4.41 21.82 43.48
CA LEU A 580 -3.12 22.50 43.23
C LEU A 580 -2.04 21.91 44.15
N GLY A 581 -0.82 21.71 43.63
CA GLY A 581 0.37 21.40 44.44
C GLY A 581 0.76 19.93 44.54
N LEU A 582 1.40 19.39 43.49
CA LEU A 582 2.62 18.55 43.59
C LEU A 582 3.22 18.23 42.21
N GLY A 583 2.41 18.24 41.13
CA GLY A 583 2.88 18.12 39.74
C GLY A 583 3.57 19.38 39.17
N LEU A 584 3.97 20.34 40.00
CA LEU A 584 4.44 21.67 39.57
C LEU A 584 5.91 21.96 39.94
N ALA A 585 6.67 20.96 40.39
CA ALA A 585 8.05 21.14 40.88
C ALA A 585 9.14 20.90 39.82
N ALA A 586 8.87 20.09 38.79
CA ALA A 586 9.86 19.73 37.75
C ALA A 586 9.78 20.58 36.48
N LEU A 587 8.58 21.04 36.10
CA LEU A 587 8.31 21.73 34.82
C LEU A 587 8.62 23.24 34.80
N VAL A 588 9.00 23.82 35.94
CA VAL A 588 9.18 25.29 36.09
C VAL A 588 10.64 25.74 35.90
N MET A 589 11.60 24.81 35.84
CA MET A 589 13.05 25.13 35.77
C MET A 589 13.59 25.39 34.36
N VAL A 590 12.89 24.99 33.29
CA VAL A 590 13.42 25.09 31.90
C VAL A 590 12.81 26.27 31.14
N ALA A 591 11.55 26.63 31.40
CA ALA A 591 10.81 27.65 30.64
C ALA A 591 11.14 29.12 31.01
N LEU A 592 12.30 29.39 31.61
CA LEU A 592 12.64 30.70 32.21
C LEU A 592 14.00 31.29 31.80
N LEU A 593 14.67 30.77 30.77
CA LEU A 593 15.98 31.27 30.32
C LEU A 593 15.98 32.14 29.04
N PHE A 594 14.93 32.15 28.22
CA PHE A 594 14.95 32.86 26.93
C PHE A 594 13.64 33.62 26.59
N TRP A 595 13.42 34.79 27.20
CA TRP A 595 12.56 35.85 26.61
C TRP A 595 12.77 37.28 27.18
N PRO A 596 13.17 38.24 26.32
CA PRO A 596 12.86 39.67 26.45
C PRO A 596 12.14 40.23 25.19
N GLY A 597 11.30 41.28 25.19
CA GLY A 597 10.73 42.06 26.30
C GLY A 597 10.25 43.49 25.92
N GLY A 598 8.96 43.70 25.59
CA GLY A 598 8.31 45.02 25.35
C GLY A 598 8.36 45.56 23.91
N LEU A 599 7.62 46.61 23.49
CA LEU A 599 6.60 47.45 24.16
C LEU A 599 5.83 48.37 23.14
N MET A 600 4.51 48.60 23.31
CA MET A 600 3.66 49.70 22.74
C MET A 600 3.45 49.75 21.18
N GLU A 601 2.44 50.39 20.56
CA GLU A 601 1.25 51.19 21.02
C GLU A 601 -0.06 50.98 20.17
N ARG A 602 -0.98 51.97 20.00
CA ARG A 602 -2.41 51.82 19.57
C ARG A 602 -2.83 52.63 18.27
N PRO A 603 -4.10 53.08 18.00
CA PRO A 603 -5.11 52.40 17.13
C PRO A 603 -5.92 53.30 16.12
N GLY A 604 -6.91 52.72 15.40
CA GLY A 604 -8.04 53.43 14.72
C GLY A 604 -8.31 53.00 13.25
N SER A 605 -9.48 53.18 12.61
CA SER A 605 -10.82 53.70 13.06
C SER A 605 -11.97 53.34 12.06
N GLU A 606 -13.22 53.55 12.52
CA GLU A 606 -14.56 53.11 12.03
C GLU A 606 -15.20 53.79 10.77
N GLY A 607 -16.37 53.27 10.32
CA GLY A 607 -17.36 53.81 9.34
C GLY A 607 -18.09 52.67 8.55
N GLU A 608 -19.38 52.59 8.20
CA GLU A 608 -20.62 53.43 8.14
C GLU A 608 -20.94 54.21 6.83
N LEU A 609 -22.18 54.23 6.25
CA LEU A 609 -23.34 53.29 6.22
C LEU A 609 -24.46 53.75 5.23
N ALA A 610 -25.40 52.84 4.82
CA ALA A 610 -26.76 53.07 4.23
C ALA A 610 -26.88 53.77 2.82
N ALA A 611 -28.02 53.84 2.09
CA ALA A 611 -29.21 52.95 1.84
C ALA A 611 -30.15 53.53 0.70
N GLY A 612 -31.03 52.71 0.08
CA GLY A 612 -32.14 53.12 -0.84
C GLY A 612 -31.79 53.28 -2.34
N GLU A 613 -32.70 53.21 -3.34
CA GLU A 613 -34.15 52.90 -3.42
C GLU A 613 -34.54 52.43 -4.88
N ASP A 614 -35.82 52.12 -5.16
CA ASP A 614 -36.36 51.36 -6.34
C ASP A 614 -36.50 52.08 -7.73
N VAL A 615 -36.75 51.31 -8.82
CA VAL A 615 -37.89 51.44 -9.81
C VAL A 615 -37.75 50.63 -11.15
N SER A 616 -38.59 49.58 -11.30
CA SER A 616 -39.22 48.92 -12.49
C SER A 616 -38.58 48.71 -13.90
N GLY A 617 -38.23 47.45 -14.23
CA GLY A 617 -38.59 46.62 -15.43
C GLY A 617 -38.20 47.02 -16.87
N PRO A 618 -38.40 46.15 -17.90
CA PRO A 618 -38.84 44.74 -17.91
C PRO A 618 -37.80 43.72 -18.49
N GLU A 619 -38.17 42.44 -18.53
CA GLU A 619 -37.65 41.32 -19.37
C GLU A 619 -36.23 41.38 -19.98
N SER A 620 -35.27 40.71 -19.33
CA SER A 620 -34.63 39.52 -19.89
C SER A 620 -33.86 38.76 -18.79
N VAL A 621 -33.75 37.43 -18.90
CA VAL A 621 -32.93 36.59 -17.99
C VAL A 621 -31.80 35.99 -18.83
N PRO A 622 -30.53 36.36 -18.58
CA PRO A 622 -29.39 35.66 -19.17
C PRO A 622 -29.33 34.20 -18.69
N SER A 623 -28.79 33.32 -19.53
CA SER A 623 -28.35 31.99 -19.09
C SER A 623 -27.30 32.10 -17.99
N PRO A 624 -27.09 31.07 -17.14
CA PRO A 624 -26.00 31.08 -16.17
C PRO A 624 -24.65 31.11 -16.90
N GLU A 625 -23.99 32.26 -16.82
CA GLU A 625 -22.59 32.43 -17.23
C GLU A 625 -21.65 31.61 -16.34
N PRO A 626 -20.46 31.20 -16.83
CA PRO A 626 -19.44 30.62 -15.98
C PRO A 626 -19.05 31.64 -14.89
N PRO A 627 -18.82 31.20 -13.63
CA PRO A 627 -18.55 32.13 -12.54
C PRO A 627 -17.27 32.93 -12.80
N GLU A 628 -17.42 34.26 -12.82
CA GLU A 628 -16.40 35.24 -13.21
C GLU A 628 -15.06 35.04 -12.47
N LEU A 629 -13.97 35.50 -13.10
CA LEU A 629 -12.70 35.69 -12.39
C LEU A 629 -12.88 36.77 -11.31
N THR A 630 -12.04 36.76 -10.28
CA THR A 630 -12.08 37.83 -9.28
C THR A 630 -11.06 38.93 -9.61
N PRO A 631 -11.27 40.16 -9.12
CA PRO A 631 -10.24 41.20 -9.13
C PRO A 631 -8.91 40.77 -8.51
N SER A 632 -8.91 39.73 -7.65
CA SER A 632 -7.69 39.17 -7.05
C SER A 632 -6.91 38.29 -8.03
N ASP A 633 -7.57 37.53 -8.91
CA ASP A 633 -6.91 36.71 -9.94
C ASP A 633 -6.14 37.62 -10.92
N TYR A 634 -6.81 38.65 -11.46
CA TYR A 634 -6.19 39.63 -12.34
C TYR A 634 -5.13 40.51 -11.63
N TYR A 635 -5.29 40.80 -10.34
CA TYR A 635 -4.24 41.47 -9.54
C TYR A 635 -2.99 40.59 -9.37
N LEU A 636 -3.14 39.29 -9.11
CA LEU A 636 -2.02 38.35 -9.02
C LEU A 636 -1.30 38.18 -10.37
N LEU A 637 -2.06 38.10 -11.46
CA LEU A 637 -1.54 38.04 -12.83
C LEU A 637 -0.71 39.28 -13.17
N SER A 638 -1.27 40.48 -12.99
CA SER A 638 -0.55 41.75 -13.24
C SER A 638 0.67 41.94 -12.31
N LYS A 639 0.60 41.48 -11.05
CA LYS A 639 1.73 41.43 -10.12
C LYS A 639 2.90 40.57 -10.62
N ARG A 640 2.63 39.36 -11.14
CA ARG A 640 3.67 38.47 -11.69
C ARG A 640 4.22 39.00 -13.02
N LEU A 641 3.38 39.47 -13.93
CA LEU A 641 3.81 40.08 -15.20
C LEU A 641 4.70 41.32 -15.00
N SER A 642 4.45 42.09 -13.93
CA SER A 642 5.33 43.20 -13.50
C SER A 642 6.69 42.74 -12.96
N GLY A 643 6.81 41.50 -12.46
CA GLY A 643 8.05 40.91 -12.00
C GLY A 643 8.91 40.32 -13.12
N GLU A 644 8.26 39.66 -14.09
CA GLU A 644 8.92 39.04 -15.26
C GLU A 644 9.25 40.03 -16.39
N GLY A 645 8.87 41.31 -16.26
CA GLY A 645 9.27 42.37 -17.18
C GLY A 645 8.50 42.42 -18.51
N ALA A 646 7.19 42.15 -18.45
CA ALA A 646 6.25 42.39 -19.54
C ALA A 646 6.07 43.91 -19.81
N SER A 647 5.54 44.28 -20.98
CA SER A 647 5.32 45.68 -21.35
C SER A 647 4.36 46.45 -20.43
N GLU A 648 4.62 47.75 -20.22
CA GLU A 648 3.75 48.62 -19.42
C GLU A 648 2.32 48.67 -19.95
N ASP A 649 2.13 48.55 -21.28
CA ASP A 649 0.82 48.64 -21.91
C ASP A 649 -0.04 47.39 -21.62
N ALA A 650 0.56 46.18 -21.64
CA ALA A 650 -0.13 44.95 -21.24
C ALA A 650 -0.46 44.92 -19.74
N ILE A 651 0.46 45.40 -18.89
CA ILE A 651 0.23 45.55 -17.45
C ILE A 651 -0.88 46.58 -17.17
N ARG A 652 -0.94 47.66 -17.96
CA ARG A 652 -1.98 48.70 -17.85
C ARG A 652 -3.35 48.17 -18.31
N ALA A 653 -3.43 47.44 -19.41
CA ALA A 653 -4.68 46.86 -19.91
C ALA A 653 -5.32 45.90 -18.87
N LEU A 654 -4.52 45.01 -18.27
CA LEU A 654 -4.97 44.17 -17.15
C LEU A 654 -5.36 44.99 -15.91
N GLY A 655 -4.59 46.03 -15.58
CA GLY A 655 -4.84 46.91 -14.44
C GLY A 655 -6.08 47.81 -14.59
N ASP A 656 -6.49 48.11 -15.83
CA ASP A 656 -7.71 48.85 -16.13
C ASP A 656 -8.93 47.91 -16.21
N ALA A 657 -8.80 46.67 -16.70
CA ALA A 657 -9.85 45.65 -16.60
C ALA A 657 -10.29 45.42 -15.13
N VAL A 658 -9.32 45.30 -14.21
CA VAL A 658 -9.54 45.21 -12.75
C VAL A 658 -10.35 46.39 -12.17
N ARG A 659 -10.34 47.56 -12.82
CA ARG A 659 -11.09 48.73 -12.35
C ARG A 659 -12.56 48.71 -12.79
N VAL A 660 -12.88 48.10 -13.93
CA VAL A 660 -14.24 48.11 -14.49
C VAL A 660 -15.17 47.17 -13.71
N GLU A 661 -14.67 46.03 -13.23
CA GLU A 661 -15.40 45.12 -12.32
C GLU A 661 -15.86 45.82 -11.01
N GLY A 662 -15.26 46.96 -10.65
CA GLY A 662 -15.69 47.80 -9.53
C GLY A 662 -16.83 48.79 -9.84
N GLY A 663 -17.37 48.81 -11.06
CA GLY A 663 -18.27 49.86 -11.56
C GLY A 663 -19.55 49.35 -12.26
N ARG A 664 -20.57 50.21 -12.33
CA ARG A 664 -21.83 49.96 -13.08
C ARG A 664 -21.68 50.30 -14.57
N GLU A 665 -20.79 49.61 -15.27
CA GLU A 665 -20.63 49.74 -16.73
C GLU A 665 -21.21 48.51 -17.45
N ARG A 666 -21.23 48.50 -18.79
CA ARG A 666 -21.97 47.49 -19.57
C ARG A 666 -21.13 46.24 -19.83
N LEU A 667 -21.78 45.08 -19.86
CA LEU A 667 -21.16 43.78 -20.18
C LEU A 667 -20.35 43.83 -21.50
N GLU A 668 -20.92 44.43 -22.55
CA GLU A 668 -20.28 44.63 -23.86
C GLU A 668 -18.96 45.44 -23.78
N GLU A 669 -18.84 46.35 -22.80
CA GLU A 669 -17.63 47.16 -22.56
C GLU A 669 -16.56 46.32 -21.83
N VAL A 670 -16.99 45.48 -20.88
CA VAL A 670 -16.14 44.56 -20.11
C VAL A 670 -15.57 43.47 -21.01
N GLU A 671 -16.39 42.82 -21.84
CA GLU A 671 -15.94 41.79 -22.79
C GLU A 671 -14.95 42.36 -23.81
N ARG A 672 -15.22 43.57 -24.34
CA ARG A 672 -14.31 44.28 -25.25
C ARG A 672 -12.95 44.53 -24.60
N LEU A 673 -12.93 45.11 -23.40
CA LEU A 673 -11.69 45.43 -22.68
C LEU A 673 -10.92 44.17 -22.23
N ARG A 674 -11.62 43.09 -21.87
CA ARG A 674 -11.03 41.78 -21.53
C ARG A 674 -10.40 41.11 -22.75
N SER A 675 -11.02 41.22 -23.93
CA SER A 675 -10.43 40.77 -25.20
C SER A 675 -9.20 41.60 -25.57
N GLU A 676 -9.28 42.93 -25.50
CA GLU A 676 -8.15 43.84 -25.78
C GLU A 676 -6.96 43.61 -24.82
N ALA A 677 -7.22 43.31 -23.54
CA ALA A 677 -6.18 42.96 -22.57
C ALA A 677 -5.50 41.63 -22.89
N TRP A 678 -6.24 40.58 -23.23
CA TRP A 678 -5.66 39.29 -23.61
C TRP A 678 -4.89 39.37 -24.94
N GLU A 679 -5.40 40.08 -25.95
CA GLU A 679 -4.66 40.36 -27.18
C GLU A 679 -3.35 41.09 -26.89
N SER A 680 -3.36 42.10 -26.00
CA SER A 680 -2.15 42.84 -25.61
C SER A 680 -1.13 41.99 -24.86
N VAL A 681 -1.55 41.06 -24.00
CA VAL A 681 -0.65 40.12 -23.30
C VAL A 681 -0.04 39.14 -24.29
N LEU A 682 -0.85 38.58 -25.19
CA LEU A 682 -0.40 37.57 -26.15
C LEU A 682 0.45 38.20 -27.26
N ALA A 683 0.27 39.49 -27.58
CA ALA A 683 1.08 40.27 -28.53
C ALA A 683 2.57 40.41 -28.18
N ASP A 684 2.94 40.25 -26.90
CA ASP A 684 4.30 40.37 -26.39
C ASP A 684 4.95 38.97 -26.28
N GLU A 685 6.12 38.74 -26.90
CA GLU A 685 6.87 37.46 -26.74
C GLU A 685 7.14 37.14 -25.26
N ARG A 686 7.37 38.17 -24.43
CA ARG A 686 7.57 38.02 -22.98
C ARG A 686 6.27 37.77 -22.24
N GLY A 687 5.16 38.30 -22.75
CA GLY A 687 3.83 37.99 -22.25
C GLY A 687 3.52 36.50 -22.43
N LEU A 688 3.83 35.94 -23.60
CA LEU A 688 3.71 34.51 -23.88
C LEU A 688 4.60 33.64 -22.96
N ASP A 689 5.87 34.00 -22.74
CA ASP A 689 6.74 33.26 -21.81
C ASP A 689 6.30 33.36 -20.34
N ALA A 690 5.88 34.54 -19.88
CA ALA A 690 5.33 34.71 -18.54
C ALA A 690 4.00 33.95 -18.35
N LEU A 691 3.19 33.82 -19.40
CA LEU A 691 1.95 33.03 -19.38
C LEU A 691 2.26 31.52 -19.28
N ARG A 692 3.25 31.02 -20.05
CA ARG A 692 3.77 29.64 -19.91
C ARG A 692 4.25 29.38 -18.47
N ALA A 693 5.06 30.28 -17.91
CA ALA A 693 5.57 30.16 -16.54
C ALA A 693 4.44 30.21 -15.49
N LEU A 694 3.41 31.04 -15.69
CA LEU A 694 2.31 31.20 -14.76
C LEU A 694 1.33 30.02 -14.76
N VAL A 695 1.02 29.45 -15.93
CA VAL A 695 0.09 28.32 -16.06
C VAL A 695 0.77 26.95 -15.83
N GLY A 696 2.10 26.90 -15.93
CA GLY A 696 2.93 25.75 -15.54
C GLY A 696 3.36 25.70 -14.07
N ALA A 697 3.11 26.76 -13.28
CA ALA A 697 3.47 26.81 -11.87
C ALA A 697 2.22 26.76 -10.95
N GLU A 698 2.14 25.74 -10.11
CA GLU A 698 1.04 25.64 -9.15
C GLU A 698 1.15 26.67 -8.01
N PRO A 699 0.02 27.10 -7.40
CA PRO A 699 -1.36 26.86 -7.82
C PRO A 699 -1.88 28.02 -8.69
N ALA A 700 -1.93 27.84 -10.02
CA ALA A 700 -2.71 28.70 -10.90
C ALA A 700 -4.19 28.29 -10.85
N SER A 701 -5.13 29.25 -10.87
CA SER A 701 -6.56 28.91 -10.79
C SER A 701 -7.02 28.19 -12.09
N PRO A 702 -7.78 27.09 -12.01
CA PRO A 702 -8.22 26.35 -13.20
C PRO A 702 -8.99 27.19 -14.23
N ARG A 703 -9.71 28.23 -13.77
CA ARG A 703 -10.41 29.21 -14.63
C ARG A 703 -9.46 30.00 -15.52
N LEU A 704 -8.33 30.44 -14.96
CA LEU A 704 -7.33 31.20 -15.71
C LEU A 704 -6.64 30.35 -16.77
N ARG A 705 -6.46 29.04 -16.51
CA ARG A 705 -6.01 28.08 -17.53
C ARG A 705 -7.04 27.93 -18.66
N SER A 706 -8.33 27.78 -18.36
CA SER A 706 -9.35 27.60 -19.40
C SER A 706 -9.55 28.83 -20.29
N GLU A 707 -9.44 30.05 -19.74
CA GLU A 707 -9.49 31.29 -20.54
C GLU A 707 -8.28 31.45 -21.45
N ALA A 708 -7.07 31.22 -20.92
CA ALA A 708 -5.84 31.28 -21.72
C ALA A 708 -5.88 30.30 -22.90
N LEU A 709 -6.41 29.09 -22.70
CA LEU A 709 -6.59 28.10 -23.77
C LEU A 709 -7.58 28.59 -24.84
N ALA A 710 -8.74 29.13 -24.45
CA ALA A 710 -9.74 29.62 -25.40
C ALA A 710 -9.21 30.75 -26.29
N VAL A 711 -8.50 31.74 -25.72
CA VAL A 711 -7.92 32.84 -26.52
C VAL A 711 -6.76 32.35 -27.38
N LEU A 712 -5.92 31.42 -26.89
CA LEU A 712 -4.85 30.82 -27.71
C LEU A 712 -5.42 30.09 -28.93
N GLN A 713 -6.52 29.35 -28.79
CA GLN A 713 -7.21 28.69 -29.90
C GLN A 713 -7.70 29.72 -30.93
N GLN A 714 -8.45 30.75 -30.49
CA GLN A 714 -8.96 31.82 -31.35
C GLN A 714 -7.84 32.58 -32.09
N MET A 715 -6.71 32.87 -31.43
CA MET A 715 -5.57 33.52 -32.05
C MET A 715 -4.79 32.62 -33.02
N ILE A 716 -4.76 31.30 -32.80
CA ILE A 716 -4.22 30.35 -33.78
C ILE A 716 -5.09 30.34 -35.04
N GLU A 717 -6.42 30.28 -34.91
CA GLU A 717 -7.35 30.35 -36.05
C GLU A 717 -7.20 31.66 -36.82
N ALA A 718 -7.10 32.80 -36.12
CA ALA A 718 -6.86 34.10 -36.73
C ALA A 718 -5.50 34.17 -37.46
N ALA A 719 -4.43 33.61 -36.88
CA ALA A 719 -3.11 33.57 -37.50
C ALA A 719 -3.07 32.65 -38.73
N ILE A 720 -3.78 31.53 -38.71
CA ILE A 720 -4.00 30.65 -39.88
C ILE A 720 -4.74 31.40 -40.98
N ALA A 721 -5.86 32.06 -40.65
CA ALA A 721 -6.67 32.82 -41.60
C ALA A 721 -5.92 34.02 -42.22
N ALA A 722 -5.03 34.66 -41.45
CA ALA A 722 -4.13 35.72 -41.92
C ALA A 722 -2.92 35.18 -42.73
N GLY A 723 -2.65 33.88 -42.68
CA GLY A 723 -1.49 33.24 -43.32
C GLY A 723 -0.17 33.40 -42.58
N ASP A 724 -0.17 33.87 -41.32
CA ASP A 724 1.05 34.08 -40.54
C ASP A 724 1.57 32.77 -39.92
N ARG A 725 2.44 32.12 -40.71
CA ARG A 725 3.18 30.90 -40.32
C ARG A 725 4.17 31.10 -39.18
N GLY A 726 4.64 32.31 -38.92
CA GLY A 726 5.50 32.57 -37.77
C GLY A 726 4.67 32.51 -36.49
N ARG A 727 3.61 33.32 -36.49
CA ARG A 727 2.75 33.53 -35.34
C ARG A 727 1.92 32.31 -34.96
N ALA A 728 1.32 31.64 -35.94
CA ALA A 728 0.54 30.42 -35.67
C ALA A 728 1.40 29.34 -35.02
N ARG A 729 2.64 29.13 -35.50
CA ARG A 729 3.59 28.15 -34.92
C ARG A 729 4.00 28.48 -33.49
N GLU A 730 4.13 29.75 -33.16
CA GLU A 730 4.47 30.22 -31.82
C GLU A 730 3.32 30.01 -30.83
N LEU A 731 2.10 30.39 -31.24
CA LEU A 731 0.89 30.20 -30.44
C LEU A 731 0.57 28.71 -30.27
N THR A 732 0.68 27.89 -31.31
CA THR A 732 0.53 26.42 -31.21
C THR A 732 1.56 25.78 -30.28
N ARG A 733 2.82 26.25 -30.29
CA ARG A 733 3.83 25.80 -29.31
C ARG A 733 3.46 26.19 -27.88
N THR A 734 2.81 27.35 -27.70
CA THR A 734 2.35 27.83 -26.39
C THR A 734 1.16 27.00 -25.89
N LEU A 735 0.21 26.69 -26.78
CA LEU A 735 -0.91 25.79 -26.50
C LEU A 735 -0.40 24.41 -26.06
N LEU A 736 0.50 23.79 -26.84
CA LEU A 736 1.10 22.49 -26.51
C LEU A 736 1.96 22.47 -25.24
N ALA A 737 2.41 23.63 -24.75
CA ALA A 737 3.12 23.74 -23.47
C ALA A 737 2.17 23.85 -22.26
N ILE A 738 0.88 24.12 -22.49
CA ILE A 738 -0.16 24.27 -21.47
C ILE A 738 -1.12 23.06 -21.47
N GLU A 739 -1.46 22.56 -22.66
CA GLU A 739 -2.35 21.43 -22.92
C GLU A 739 -1.70 20.51 -23.99
N PRO A 740 -0.79 19.59 -23.60
CA PRO A 740 -0.09 18.72 -24.54
C PRO A 740 -1.01 17.77 -25.34
N GLU A 741 -2.12 17.34 -24.74
CA GLU A 741 -3.13 16.44 -25.33
C GLU A 741 -4.32 17.22 -25.96
N SER A 742 -4.13 18.47 -26.41
CA SER A 742 -5.21 19.35 -26.89
C SER A 742 -6.05 18.74 -28.02
N ALA A 743 -7.25 18.24 -27.67
CA ALA A 743 -8.12 17.52 -28.59
C ALA A 743 -8.63 18.40 -29.75
N TRP A 744 -8.81 19.70 -29.52
CA TRP A 744 -9.09 20.69 -30.55
C TRP A 744 -7.95 20.76 -31.58
N LEU A 745 -6.69 20.80 -31.11
CA LEU A 745 -5.53 20.88 -32.00
C LEU A 745 -5.34 19.57 -32.78
N GLN A 746 -5.54 18.41 -32.17
CA GLN A 746 -5.49 17.12 -32.89
C GLN A 746 -6.56 17.09 -33.99
N THR A 747 -7.81 17.42 -33.66
CA THR A 747 -8.91 17.51 -34.63
C THR A 747 -8.58 18.45 -35.80
N LEU A 748 -7.98 19.62 -35.51
CA LEU A 748 -7.54 20.57 -36.52
C LEU A 748 -6.41 20.00 -37.42
N LEU A 749 -5.42 19.33 -36.82
CA LEU A 749 -4.27 18.71 -37.50
C LEU A 749 -4.60 17.42 -38.28
N GLU A 750 -5.74 16.79 -37.99
CA GLU A 750 -6.30 15.66 -38.75
C GLU A 750 -7.20 16.14 -39.90
N SER A 751 -7.79 17.34 -39.80
CA SER A 751 -8.70 17.88 -40.82
C SER A 751 -7.99 18.34 -42.11
N ASP A 752 -6.71 18.73 -42.05
CA ASP A 752 -5.96 19.25 -43.20
C ASP A 752 -4.43 19.03 -43.04
N ASP A 753 -3.85 18.13 -43.85
CA ASP A 753 -2.40 17.87 -43.94
C ASP A 753 -1.57 19.13 -44.27
N SER A 754 -2.15 20.10 -44.98
CA SER A 754 -1.50 21.37 -45.28
C SER A 754 -1.47 22.30 -44.07
N LEU A 755 -2.48 22.27 -43.18
CA LEU A 755 -2.42 22.90 -41.86
C LEU A 755 -1.42 22.16 -40.96
N ARG A 756 -1.34 20.83 -41.03
CA ARG A 756 -0.31 20.05 -40.33
C ARG A 756 1.11 20.50 -40.69
N ALA A 757 1.40 20.69 -41.98
CA ALA A 757 2.68 21.25 -42.46
C ALA A 757 2.83 22.77 -42.21
N PHE A 758 1.74 23.50 -42.02
CA PHE A 758 1.73 24.94 -41.69
C PHE A 758 2.10 25.16 -40.21
N LEU A 759 1.48 24.42 -39.30
CA LEU A 759 1.60 24.57 -37.84
C LEU A 759 2.78 23.80 -37.24
N LEU A 760 3.23 22.71 -37.86
CA LEU A 760 4.38 21.94 -37.41
C LEU A 760 5.58 22.15 -38.36
N PRO A 761 6.83 22.19 -37.87
CA PRO A 761 8.01 22.26 -38.72
C PRO A 761 8.23 20.92 -39.45
N ALA A 762 8.79 20.96 -40.66
CA ALA A 762 9.06 19.79 -41.50
C ALA A 762 10.26 18.92 -41.02
N SER A 763 10.44 18.81 -39.70
CA SER A 763 11.46 18.00 -39.02
C SER A 763 10.85 16.87 -38.17
N ALA A 764 9.56 16.58 -38.35
CA ALA A 764 8.88 15.40 -37.80
C ALA A 764 9.20 14.10 -38.58
N ALA A 765 10.20 14.16 -39.48
CA ALA A 765 10.85 12.99 -40.08
C ALA A 765 12.34 13.05 -39.70
N ALA A 766 12.86 11.95 -39.16
CA ALA A 766 14.18 11.82 -38.53
C ALA A 766 14.39 12.73 -37.29
N ILE A 767 14.06 12.19 -36.11
CA ILE A 767 14.67 12.62 -34.85
C ILE A 767 16.20 12.39 -34.97
N PRO A 768 17.07 13.30 -34.49
CA PRO A 768 18.51 13.08 -34.55
C PRO A 768 18.91 11.89 -33.68
N ALA A 769 19.18 10.74 -34.33
CA ALA A 769 19.59 9.52 -33.69
C ALA A 769 20.84 9.74 -32.82
N LYS A 770 20.78 9.26 -31.58
CA LYS A 770 21.83 9.45 -30.57
C LYS A 770 22.75 8.24 -30.54
N GLU A 771 24.02 8.51 -30.26
CA GLU A 771 25.03 7.48 -30.14
C GLU A 771 24.87 6.74 -28.80
N VAL A 772 24.69 5.42 -28.91
CA VAL A 772 24.54 4.50 -27.79
C VAL A 772 25.77 4.63 -26.88
N PRO A 773 25.60 4.93 -25.59
CA PRO A 773 26.71 5.03 -24.65
C PRO A 773 27.40 3.68 -24.46
N ASP A 774 28.67 3.71 -24.07
CA ASP A 774 29.33 2.53 -23.50
C ASP A 774 28.87 2.37 -22.05
N LEU A 775 28.28 1.21 -21.78
CA LEU A 775 27.72 0.79 -20.51
C LEU A 775 28.54 -0.37 -19.91
N THR A 776 29.51 -0.90 -20.65
CA THR A 776 30.33 -2.04 -20.24
C THR A 776 31.10 -1.72 -18.96
N GLY A 777 31.03 -2.61 -17.97
CA GLY A 777 31.67 -2.41 -16.66
C GLY A 777 30.94 -1.44 -15.71
N ARG A 778 29.78 -0.89 -16.09
CA ARG A 778 28.90 -0.13 -15.18
C ARG A 778 27.99 -1.07 -14.38
N SER A 779 27.47 -0.59 -13.25
CA SER A 779 26.32 -1.21 -12.61
C SER A 779 25.05 -1.04 -13.46
N LEU A 780 24.08 -1.96 -13.30
CA LEU A 780 22.78 -1.88 -13.96
C LEU A 780 22.00 -0.59 -13.62
N ALA A 781 22.20 -0.04 -12.42
CA ALA A 781 21.61 1.21 -11.97
C ALA A 781 22.19 2.41 -12.75
N GLU A 782 23.51 2.59 -12.75
CA GLU A 782 24.20 3.60 -13.55
C GLU A 782 23.84 3.46 -15.04
N ALA A 783 23.81 2.25 -15.57
CA ALA A 783 23.50 2.00 -16.97
C ALA A 783 22.08 2.46 -17.33
N GLY A 784 21.11 2.21 -16.45
CA GLY A 784 19.75 2.72 -16.58
C GLY A 784 19.68 4.25 -16.56
N GLU A 785 20.42 4.92 -15.67
CA GLU A 785 20.49 6.38 -15.62
C GLU A 785 21.18 7.00 -16.84
N ILE A 786 22.29 6.42 -17.28
CA ILE A 786 23.02 6.84 -18.48
C ILE A 786 22.10 6.72 -19.71
N LEU A 787 21.36 5.62 -19.86
CA LEU A 787 20.36 5.46 -20.94
C LEU A 787 19.25 6.52 -20.86
N ARG A 788 18.63 6.72 -19.67
CA ARG A 788 17.60 7.76 -19.46
C ARG A 788 18.11 9.15 -19.81
N SER A 789 19.34 9.51 -19.42
CA SER A 789 19.97 10.81 -19.72
C SER A 789 20.16 11.01 -21.24
N ARG A 790 20.36 9.93 -21.99
CA ARG A 790 20.38 9.96 -23.46
C ARG A 790 18.97 9.92 -24.06
N GLY A 791 17.94 9.53 -23.33
CA GLY A 791 16.59 9.30 -23.86
C GLY A 791 16.49 8.00 -24.66
N LEU A 792 17.33 7.02 -24.32
CA LEU A 792 17.18 5.61 -24.69
C LEU A 792 16.56 4.88 -23.49
N VAL A 793 15.93 3.72 -23.73
CA VAL A 793 15.36 2.91 -22.63
C VAL A 793 16.22 1.68 -22.34
N LEU A 794 16.15 1.20 -21.11
CA LEU A 794 16.73 -0.08 -20.72
C LEU A 794 15.91 -1.20 -21.36
N GLY A 795 16.54 -1.99 -22.23
CA GLY A 795 15.94 -3.15 -22.86
C GLY A 795 16.00 -4.40 -21.96
N PRO A 796 15.79 -5.60 -22.53
CA PRO A 796 15.91 -6.85 -21.80
C PRO A 796 17.29 -7.00 -21.13
N VAL A 797 17.30 -7.58 -19.93
CA VAL A 797 18.52 -7.88 -19.18
C VAL A 797 18.69 -9.40 -19.11
N GLU A 798 19.71 -9.93 -19.78
CA GLU A 798 20.11 -11.33 -19.65
C GLU A 798 21.15 -11.47 -18.54
N LEU A 799 20.96 -12.43 -17.63
CA LEU A 799 21.93 -12.69 -16.56
C LEU A 799 22.92 -13.78 -16.99
N ARG A 800 24.22 -13.53 -16.77
CA ARG A 800 25.30 -14.44 -17.13
C ARG A 800 26.31 -14.57 -16.00
N THR A 801 26.68 -15.79 -15.67
CA THR A 801 27.68 -16.09 -14.65
C THR A 801 29.05 -15.59 -15.09
N ALA A 802 29.69 -14.74 -14.27
CA ALA A 802 31.01 -14.16 -14.55
C ALA A 802 31.72 -13.75 -13.25
N ASP A 803 33.06 -13.70 -13.28
CA ASP A 803 33.87 -13.22 -12.16
C ASP A 803 33.78 -11.69 -12.03
N GLY A 804 33.17 -11.20 -10.96
CA GLY A 804 33.04 -9.77 -10.67
C GLY A 804 31.90 -9.45 -9.69
N PRO A 805 31.66 -8.15 -9.39
CA PRO A 805 30.50 -7.73 -8.63
C PRO A 805 29.20 -8.04 -9.38
N ALA A 806 28.23 -8.65 -8.72
CA ALA A 806 26.92 -8.91 -9.31
C ALA A 806 26.22 -7.60 -9.72
N GLY A 807 25.46 -7.62 -10.82
CA GLY A 807 24.82 -6.42 -11.35
C GLY A 807 25.71 -5.55 -12.25
N THR A 808 26.93 -5.98 -12.56
CA THR A 808 27.83 -5.31 -13.52
C THR A 808 27.49 -5.70 -14.96
N VAL A 809 27.36 -4.75 -15.88
CA VAL A 809 27.14 -4.95 -17.31
C VAL A 809 28.39 -5.57 -17.96
N LEU A 810 28.21 -6.73 -18.59
CA LEU A 810 29.24 -7.49 -19.29
C LEU A 810 29.24 -7.22 -20.80
N GLU A 811 28.06 -7.11 -21.40
CA GLU A 811 27.84 -6.85 -22.83
C GLU A 811 26.58 -5.99 -23.01
N GLN A 812 26.47 -5.32 -24.15
CA GLN A 812 25.31 -4.54 -24.56
C GLN A 812 24.94 -4.81 -26.02
N THR A 813 23.69 -4.60 -26.39
CA THR A 813 23.23 -4.66 -27.80
C THR A 813 22.09 -3.67 -28.01
N PRO A 814 22.19 -2.69 -28.92
CA PRO A 814 23.33 -2.42 -29.81
C PRO A 814 24.63 -2.02 -29.10
N ALA A 815 25.74 -2.07 -29.84
CA ALA A 815 27.07 -1.76 -29.34
C ALA A 815 27.26 -0.24 -29.12
N ALA A 816 28.25 0.11 -28.29
CA ALA A 816 28.60 1.50 -28.02
C ALA A 816 29.00 2.23 -29.32
N GLY A 817 28.45 3.43 -29.53
CA GLY A 817 28.63 4.23 -30.74
C GLY A 817 27.70 3.90 -31.91
N GLU A 818 26.88 2.83 -31.83
CA GLU A 818 25.76 2.65 -32.76
C GLU A 818 24.71 3.75 -32.56
N ARG A 819 23.82 3.96 -33.54
CA ARG A 819 22.86 5.07 -33.53
C ARG A 819 21.43 4.56 -33.38
N LEU A 820 20.76 5.06 -32.35
CA LEU A 820 19.37 4.73 -32.01
C LEU A 820 18.51 5.99 -31.93
N GLU A 821 17.21 5.85 -32.18
CA GLU A 821 16.23 6.91 -32.02
C GLU A 821 15.79 7.06 -30.55
N ARG A 822 15.10 8.15 -30.23
CA ARG A 822 14.66 8.42 -28.86
C ARG A 822 13.56 7.44 -28.48
N GLY A 823 13.75 6.70 -27.39
CA GLY A 823 12.83 5.64 -26.94
C GLY A 823 13.28 4.22 -27.31
N ASP A 824 14.28 4.05 -28.16
CA ASP A 824 14.81 2.72 -28.49
C ASP A 824 15.51 2.04 -27.30
N ALA A 825 15.44 0.70 -27.29
CA ALA A 825 15.86 -0.13 -26.18
C ALA A 825 17.28 -0.71 -26.37
N VAL A 826 18.14 -0.56 -25.35
CA VAL A 826 19.45 -1.21 -25.30
C VAL A 826 19.39 -2.43 -24.38
N ARG A 827 19.54 -3.63 -24.95
CA ARG A 827 19.68 -4.89 -24.20
C ARG A 827 21.02 -4.92 -23.47
N LEU A 828 21.04 -5.42 -22.24
CA LEU A 828 22.27 -5.64 -21.47
C LEU A 828 22.42 -7.13 -21.12
N VAL A 829 23.66 -7.62 -21.10
CA VAL A 829 24.03 -8.86 -20.41
C VAL A 829 24.74 -8.48 -19.12
N VAL A 830 24.30 -9.01 -17.99
CA VAL A 830 24.72 -8.57 -16.65
C VAL A 830 25.25 -9.74 -15.84
N SER A 831 26.27 -9.49 -15.03
CA SER A 831 26.90 -10.48 -14.15
C SER A 831 25.97 -10.93 -13.03
N GLN A 832 25.89 -12.25 -12.84
CA GLN A 832 25.32 -12.89 -11.67
C GLN A 832 26.38 -13.81 -11.02
N PRO A 833 26.31 -14.09 -9.70
CA PRO A 833 27.15 -15.09 -9.07
C PRO A 833 26.86 -16.49 -9.61
N ALA A 834 27.81 -17.41 -9.47
CA ALA A 834 27.59 -18.81 -9.77
C ALA A 834 26.56 -19.41 -8.78
N ALA A 835 25.68 -20.29 -9.27
CA ALA A 835 24.71 -20.97 -8.43
C ALA A 835 25.43 -21.76 -7.31
N PRO A 836 25.05 -21.58 -6.02
CA PRO A 836 25.70 -22.25 -4.91
C PRO A 836 25.59 -23.77 -5.01
N ALA A 837 26.51 -24.47 -4.37
CA ALA A 837 26.47 -25.92 -4.26
C ALA A 837 26.04 -26.37 -2.85
N GLY A 838 25.53 -27.59 -2.72
CA GLY A 838 25.01 -28.12 -1.47
C GLY A 838 25.71 -29.39 -1.01
N LEU A 839 25.93 -29.49 0.31
CA LEU A 839 26.39 -30.71 0.95
C LEU A 839 25.48 -31.09 2.12
N ARG A 840 24.77 -32.21 1.99
CA ARG A 840 24.11 -32.90 3.10
C ARG A 840 25.10 -33.83 3.78
N VAL A 841 25.11 -33.81 5.10
CA VAL A 841 25.76 -34.86 5.91
C VAL A 841 24.69 -35.75 6.51
N SER A 842 24.70 -37.03 6.19
CA SER A 842 23.99 -38.03 6.99
C SER A 842 24.93 -38.59 8.05
N LYS A 843 24.44 -38.74 9.28
CA LYS A 843 25.28 -39.03 10.45
C LYS A 843 24.74 -40.23 11.22
N GLN A 844 25.50 -41.32 11.19
CA GLN A 844 25.24 -42.51 11.98
C GLN A 844 26.21 -42.59 13.16
N VAL A 845 25.71 -43.01 14.32
CA VAL A 845 26.52 -43.32 15.50
C VAL A 845 26.15 -44.72 15.96
N ILE A 846 27.16 -45.55 16.14
CA ILE A 846 27.08 -46.88 16.73
C ILE A 846 27.60 -46.76 18.17
N ASN A 847 27.03 -47.56 19.06
CA ASN A 847 27.31 -47.58 20.49
C ASN A 847 27.19 -49.04 20.97
N ASP A 848 28.01 -49.95 20.42
CA ASP A 848 27.91 -51.39 20.69
C ASP A 848 28.97 -51.93 21.67
N ASP A 849 30.09 -51.21 21.85
CA ASP A 849 31.11 -51.50 22.87
C ASP A 849 30.74 -50.92 24.27
N GLY A 850 29.77 -50.00 24.33
CA GLY A 850 29.13 -49.52 25.57
C GLY A 850 28.97 -48.00 25.71
N GLY A 851 29.20 -47.25 24.62
CA GLY A 851 29.09 -45.81 24.53
C GLY A 851 27.67 -45.24 24.66
N SER A 852 27.57 -43.91 24.52
CA SER A 852 26.31 -43.16 24.66
C SER A 852 26.29 -41.81 23.91
N ALA A 853 26.95 -41.74 22.76
CA ALA A 853 26.92 -40.54 21.91
C ALA A 853 25.74 -40.57 20.93
N GLY A 854 25.10 -39.41 20.75
CA GLY A 854 24.11 -39.14 19.70
C GLY A 854 24.75 -38.40 18.52
N PRO A 855 24.10 -38.39 17.34
CA PRO A 855 24.58 -37.64 16.16
C PRO A 855 24.95 -36.17 16.46
N GLU A 856 24.21 -35.54 17.37
CA GLU A 856 24.35 -34.14 17.79
C GLU A 856 25.58 -33.82 18.67
N ASP A 857 26.23 -34.83 19.26
CA ASP A 857 27.52 -34.64 19.97
C ASP A 857 28.66 -34.28 19.01
N PHE A 858 28.49 -34.53 17.70
CA PHE A 858 29.53 -34.37 16.69
C PHE A 858 29.39 -33.06 15.93
N ILE A 859 30.49 -32.32 15.84
CA ILE A 859 30.59 -31.10 15.03
C ILE A 859 31.37 -31.43 13.76
N LEU A 860 30.68 -31.33 12.61
CA LEU A 860 31.26 -31.48 11.29
C LEU A 860 31.37 -30.14 10.57
N GLU A 861 32.47 -29.95 9.84
CA GLU A 861 32.84 -28.69 9.19
C GLU A 861 33.44 -28.94 7.80
N ALA A 862 33.09 -28.10 6.82
CA ALA A 862 33.77 -28.00 5.51
C ALA A 862 33.81 -26.52 5.07
N ALA A 863 34.87 -26.11 4.36
CA ALA A 863 35.14 -24.69 4.02
C ALA A 863 35.15 -23.70 5.21
N GLY A 864 35.27 -24.19 6.46
CA GLY A 864 35.09 -23.37 7.68
C GLY A 864 33.63 -23.13 8.08
N VAL A 865 32.66 -23.69 7.36
CA VAL A 865 31.22 -23.67 7.66
C VAL A 865 30.85 -24.94 8.43
N ARG A 866 30.09 -24.79 9.52
CA ARG A 866 29.52 -25.94 10.25
C ARG A 866 28.40 -26.57 9.42
N LEU A 867 28.50 -27.87 9.19
CA LEU A 867 27.55 -28.64 8.40
C LEU A 867 26.30 -29.00 9.21
N ASN A 868 25.15 -28.90 8.56
CA ASN A 868 23.86 -29.37 9.08
C ASN A 868 23.77 -30.89 8.95
N LEU A 869 23.22 -31.55 9.97
CA LEU A 869 22.89 -32.97 9.91
C LEU A 869 21.54 -33.15 9.20
N GLU A 870 21.48 -34.13 8.29
CA GLU A 870 20.33 -34.52 7.45
C GLU A 870 19.72 -33.44 6.53
N ARG A 871 20.16 -32.19 6.64
CA ARG A 871 19.84 -31.08 5.72
C ARG A 871 21.09 -30.70 4.93
N TRP A 872 20.91 -30.27 3.68
CA TRP A 872 22.03 -29.73 2.90
C TRP A 872 22.49 -28.37 3.46
N THR A 873 23.79 -28.12 3.36
CA THR A 873 24.45 -26.88 3.76
C THR A 873 25.09 -26.26 2.52
N GLU A 874 24.94 -24.95 2.37
CA GLU A 874 25.52 -24.20 1.26
C GLU A 874 27.05 -24.15 1.38
N LEU A 875 27.75 -24.48 0.29
CA LEU A 875 29.19 -24.46 0.15
C LEU A 875 29.60 -23.93 -1.22
N PRO A 876 30.79 -23.32 -1.37
CA PRO A 876 31.29 -22.91 -2.67
C PRO A 876 31.55 -24.14 -3.57
N PRO A 877 31.31 -24.05 -4.90
CA PRO A 877 31.67 -25.12 -5.83
C PRO A 877 33.17 -25.44 -5.81
N GLY A 878 33.51 -26.71 -6.05
CA GLY A 878 34.88 -27.24 -5.99
C GLY A 878 35.02 -28.46 -5.08
N VAL A 879 36.27 -28.84 -4.76
CA VAL A 879 36.55 -29.96 -3.86
C VAL A 879 36.45 -29.50 -2.41
N GLN A 880 35.42 -30.01 -1.72
CA GLN A 880 35.20 -29.78 -0.31
C GLN A 880 35.80 -30.92 0.52
N GLN A 881 36.30 -30.57 1.71
CA GLN A 881 36.85 -31.50 2.70
C GLN A 881 35.95 -31.46 3.93
N VAL A 882 35.16 -32.52 4.14
CA VAL A 882 34.46 -32.75 5.40
C VAL A 882 35.49 -33.10 6.46
N THR A 883 35.33 -32.50 7.63
CA THR A 883 36.13 -32.75 8.84
C THR A 883 35.19 -32.92 10.02
N GLU A 884 35.65 -33.59 11.07
CA GLU A 884 34.90 -33.80 12.31
C GLU A 884 35.79 -33.58 13.53
N ARG A 885 35.24 -32.96 14.57
CA ARG A 885 35.91 -32.81 15.88
C ARG A 885 35.85 -34.13 16.67
N PRO A 886 36.99 -34.69 17.14
CA PRO A 886 36.98 -35.95 17.89
C PRO A 886 36.14 -35.89 19.18
N VAL A 887 35.25 -36.86 19.36
CA VAL A 887 34.39 -37.00 20.55
C VAL A 887 34.92 -38.10 21.47
N VAL A 888 34.92 -37.81 22.77
CA VAL A 888 35.14 -38.78 23.85
C VAL A 888 34.01 -38.62 24.86
N LYS A 889 33.24 -39.69 25.11
CA LYS A 889 32.04 -39.67 25.97
C LYS A 889 31.94 -40.99 26.73
N GLY A 890 31.63 -40.93 28.03
CA GLY A 890 31.49 -42.12 28.89
C GLY A 890 32.75 -42.98 29.12
N GLY A 891 33.92 -42.56 28.65
CA GLY A 891 35.14 -43.39 28.63
C GLY A 891 35.43 -44.08 27.29
N PHE A 892 34.58 -43.85 26.29
CA PHE A 892 34.74 -44.32 24.92
C PHE A 892 35.20 -43.16 24.01
N ARG A 893 36.02 -43.47 23.02
CA ARG A 893 36.39 -42.57 21.92
C ARG A 893 35.63 -42.95 20.67
N TYR A 894 35.29 -41.98 19.84
CA TYR A 894 34.59 -42.22 18.58
C TYR A 894 35.52 -41.93 17.39
N ARG A 895 35.36 -42.68 16.29
CA ARG A 895 36.12 -42.44 15.04
C ARG A 895 35.20 -42.34 13.82
N PRO A 896 35.30 -41.27 13.01
CA PRO A 896 34.53 -41.17 11.79
C PRO A 896 35.09 -42.07 10.69
N THR A 897 34.19 -42.71 9.96
CA THR A 897 34.41 -43.34 8.65
C THR A 897 33.56 -42.61 7.63
N PHE A 898 34.18 -42.14 6.55
CA PHE A 898 33.53 -41.36 5.49
C PHE A 898 33.10 -42.24 4.32
N SER A 899 31.93 -41.95 3.74
CA SER A 899 31.32 -42.71 2.65
C SER A 899 30.20 -41.89 1.95
N GLY A 900 29.43 -42.53 1.06
CA GLY A 900 28.43 -41.85 0.23
C GLY A 900 29.09 -41.14 -0.95
N ASP A 901 28.79 -39.86 -1.16
CA ASP A 901 29.47 -39.02 -2.16
C ASP A 901 30.87 -38.54 -1.72
N CYS A 902 31.29 -38.84 -0.48
CA CYS A 902 32.64 -38.56 0.01
C CYS A 902 33.60 -39.74 -0.26
N ASP A 903 34.87 -39.43 -0.54
CA ASP A 903 35.98 -40.39 -0.44
C ASP A 903 36.26 -40.82 1.01
N ALA A 904 37.13 -41.81 1.21
CA ALA A 904 37.45 -42.36 2.53
C ALA A 904 38.15 -41.34 3.45
N GLU A 905 38.76 -40.29 2.87
CA GLU A 905 39.35 -39.16 3.57
C GLU A 905 38.35 -38.02 3.82
N GLY A 906 37.08 -38.15 3.42
CA GLY A 906 36.02 -37.16 3.64
C GLY A 906 35.90 -36.07 2.57
N ARG A 907 36.44 -36.25 1.36
CA ARG A 907 36.37 -35.25 0.28
C ARG A 907 35.24 -35.51 -0.69
N VAL A 908 34.60 -34.43 -1.13
CA VAL A 908 33.52 -34.45 -2.12
C VAL A 908 33.73 -33.32 -3.13
N SER A 909 33.59 -33.61 -4.42
CA SER A 909 33.64 -32.60 -5.48
C SER A 909 32.24 -32.12 -5.82
N LEU A 910 31.97 -30.83 -5.65
CA LEU A 910 30.69 -30.18 -5.88
C LEU A 910 30.74 -29.31 -7.15
N ALA A 911 29.82 -29.52 -8.09
CA ALA A 911 29.56 -28.60 -9.19
C ALA A 911 28.57 -27.48 -8.77
N PRO A 912 28.54 -26.31 -9.46
CA PRO A 912 27.54 -25.28 -9.21
C PRO A 912 26.10 -25.81 -9.33
N GLY A 913 25.25 -25.53 -8.34
CA GLY A 913 23.88 -26.07 -8.26
C GLY A 913 23.76 -27.55 -7.90
N GLU A 914 24.87 -28.27 -7.68
CA GLU A 914 24.84 -29.69 -7.34
C GLU A 914 24.71 -29.90 -5.82
N ILE A 915 23.82 -30.81 -5.40
CA ILE A 915 23.67 -31.21 -3.99
C ILE A 915 24.12 -32.66 -3.83
N LYS A 916 25.14 -32.90 -2.99
CA LYS A 916 25.66 -34.23 -2.66
C LYS A 916 25.42 -34.63 -1.20
N THR A 917 25.50 -35.92 -0.91
CA THR A 917 25.28 -36.51 0.42
C THR A 917 26.46 -37.36 0.86
N CYS A 918 27.22 -36.87 1.84
CA CYS A 918 28.24 -37.67 2.52
C CYS A 918 27.62 -38.37 3.74
N LEU A 919 27.94 -39.66 3.90
CA LEU A 919 27.58 -40.46 5.06
C LEU A 919 28.80 -40.60 5.98
N VAL A 920 28.65 -40.15 7.23
CA VAL A 920 29.68 -40.28 8.27
C VAL A 920 29.17 -41.23 9.35
N ILE A 921 29.90 -42.31 9.55
CA ILE A 921 29.58 -43.35 10.55
C ILE A 921 30.64 -43.28 11.65
N ASN A 922 30.22 -43.23 12.91
CA ASN A 922 31.12 -43.32 14.06
C ASN A 922 30.82 -44.53 14.93
N ASP A 923 31.82 -45.39 15.09
CA ASP A 923 31.88 -46.47 16.10
C ASP A 923 32.50 -45.97 17.40
N ASP A 924 32.14 -46.62 18.51
CA ASP A 924 32.78 -46.45 19.82
C ASP A 924 33.94 -47.44 20.04
N GLU A 925 35.05 -46.95 20.59
CA GLU A 925 36.15 -47.78 21.11
C GLU A 925 36.38 -47.45 22.60
N PRO A 926 36.51 -48.44 23.50
CA PRO A 926 36.85 -48.19 24.90
C PRO A 926 38.27 -47.64 25.05
N LEU A 927 38.44 -46.60 25.87
CA LEU A 927 39.77 -46.06 26.15
C LEU A 927 40.62 -47.01 27.00
N PRO A 928 41.94 -47.11 26.74
CA PRO A 928 42.83 -47.90 27.58
C PRO A 928 42.94 -47.31 28.99
N PRO A 929 43.10 -48.16 30.03
CA PRO A 929 43.18 -47.70 31.42
C PRO A 929 44.41 -46.79 31.64
N PRO A 930 44.28 -45.70 32.42
CA PRO A 930 45.37 -44.76 32.63
C PRO A 930 46.52 -45.37 33.46
N PRO A 931 47.78 -44.99 33.21
CA PRO A 931 48.92 -45.41 34.02
C PRO A 931 48.86 -44.83 35.44
N PRO A 932 49.45 -45.52 36.45
CA PRO A 932 49.40 -45.06 37.84
C PRO A 932 50.21 -43.76 38.05
N PRO A 933 49.74 -42.84 38.91
CA PRO A 933 50.34 -41.51 39.06
C PRO A 933 51.65 -41.52 39.88
N PRO A 934 52.63 -40.66 39.53
CA PRO A 934 53.82 -40.40 40.34
C PRO A 934 53.51 -39.56 41.60
N PRO A 935 54.40 -39.53 42.61
CA PRO A 935 54.18 -38.78 43.86
C PRO A 935 54.17 -37.25 43.65
N PRO A 936 53.45 -36.50 44.51
CA PRO A 936 53.17 -35.08 44.28
C PRO A 936 54.37 -34.15 44.58
N PRO A 937 54.65 -33.14 43.74
CA PRO A 937 55.53 -32.02 44.07
C PRO A 937 54.86 -31.03 45.06
N PRO A 938 55.62 -30.10 45.67
CA PRO A 938 55.05 -29.08 46.56
C PRO A 938 54.07 -28.15 45.82
N PRO A 939 53.07 -27.57 46.53
CA PRO A 939 52.02 -26.78 45.91
C PRO A 939 52.56 -25.48 45.27
N PRO A 940 52.21 -25.17 44.02
CA PRO A 940 52.44 -23.84 43.45
C PRO A 940 51.54 -22.79 44.12
N PRO A 941 51.83 -21.48 43.97
CA PRO A 941 50.87 -20.44 44.32
C PRO A 941 49.55 -20.63 43.56
N PRO A 942 48.40 -20.21 44.13
CA PRO A 942 47.11 -20.36 43.47
C PRO A 942 47.11 -19.62 42.11
N PRO A 943 46.55 -20.22 41.06
CA PRO A 943 46.38 -19.53 39.79
C PRO A 943 45.38 -18.36 39.95
N PRO A 944 45.43 -17.33 39.09
CA PRO A 944 44.30 -16.42 38.94
C PRO A 944 43.05 -17.24 38.52
N PRO A 945 41.84 -16.85 38.96
CA PRO A 945 40.63 -17.60 38.64
C PRO A 945 40.40 -17.66 37.13
N LEU A 946 39.96 -18.83 36.66
CA LEU A 946 39.59 -19.03 35.25
C LEU A 946 38.37 -18.18 34.90
N LEU A 947 38.29 -17.74 33.64
CA LEU A 947 37.23 -16.86 33.16
C LEU A 947 35.82 -17.49 33.32
N GLU A 948 35.74 -18.82 33.34
CA GLU A 948 34.51 -19.59 33.51
C GLU A 948 33.89 -19.44 34.91
N GLU A 949 34.70 -19.39 35.99
CA GLU A 949 34.18 -19.15 37.35
C GLU A 949 33.61 -17.72 37.53
N ILE A 950 33.93 -16.79 36.62
CA ILE A 950 33.42 -15.40 36.65
C ILE A 950 32.05 -15.29 35.97
N LEU A 951 31.65 -16.28 35.16
CA LEU A 951 30.46 -16.25 34.31
C LEU A 951 29.34 -17.21 34.76
N LEU A 952 29.54 -17.99 35.83
CA LEU A 952 28.62 -19.07 36.24
C LEU A 952 27.73 -18.77 37.46
N ASP A 953 27.76 -17.55 37.99
CA ASP A 953 26.67 -17.07 38.88
C ASP A 953 25.43 -16.73 38.05
N ALA A 954 24.38 -17.53 38.19
CA ALA A 954 23.12 -17.35 37.50
C ALA A 954 22.16 -16.44 38.29
N GLU A 955 21.62 -15.42 37.62
CA GLU A 955 20.73 -14.36 38.13
C GLU A 955 21.44 -13.24 38.94
N PRO A 956 20.92 -11.99 38.93
CA PRO A 956 19.67 -11.53 38.32
C PRO A 956 19.82 -10.99 36.89
N ARG A 957 18.80 -11.25 36.08
CA ARG A 957 18.50 -10.51 34.84
C ARG A 957 17.99 -9.10 35.17
N ARG A 958 18.85 -8.26 35.75
CA ARG A 958 18.60 -6.84 36.05
C ARG A 958 18.79 -5.96 34.81
N TRP A 959 18.14 -4.80 34.80
CA TRP A 959 18.50 -3.68 33.93
C TRP A 959 18.85 -2.44 34.76
N THR A 960 19.67 -1.54 34.21
CA THR A 960 20.00 -0.24 34.82
C THR A 960 19.68 0.87 33.83
N VAL A 961 18.89 1.88 34.21
CA VAL A 961 18.76 3.14 33.45
C VAL A 961 19.59 4.22 34.11
N ARG A 962 20.34 4.99 33.35
CA ARG A 962 21.26 6.04 33.84
C ARG A 962 20.99 7.34 33.11
N GLY A 963 20.56 8.38 33.82
CA GLY A 963 20.35 9.72 33.25
C GLY A 963 21.33 10.71 33.87
N ALA A 964 22.07 11.45 33.04
CA ALA A 964 23.16 12.32 33.49
C ALA A 964 23.24 13.64 32.70
N MET A 965 23.74 14.68 33.37
CA MET A 965 24.29 15.85 32.66
C MET A 965 25.68 15.48 32.16
N ALA A 966 25.99 15.83 30.91
CA ALA A 966 27.28 15.59 30.28
C ALA A 966 28.01 16.92 30.05
N HIS A 967 29.32 16.93 30.31
CA HIS A 967 30.27 17.90 29.78
C HIS A 967 31.05 17.21 28.67
N VAL A 968 31.23 17.90 27.55
CA VAL A 968 31.99 17.41 26.39
C VAL A 968 33.20 18.29 26.21
N GLU A 969 34.38 17.70 26.20
CA GLU A 969 35.66 18.38 26.01
C GLU A 969 36.32 17.77 24.77
N PRO A 970 36.29 18.44 23.60
CA PRO A 970 37.01 18.00 22.42
C PRO A 970 38.50 17.87 22.70
N THR A 971 39.13 16.81 22.21
CA THR A 971 40.60 16.63 22.32
C THR A 971 41.31 16.77 20.97
N GLY A 972 40.57 16.66 19.87
CA GLY A 972 40.89 17.25 18.57
C GLY A 972 40.08 18.54 18.32
N GLY A 973 40.41 19.27 17.25
CA GLY A 973 39.64 20.45 16.84
C GLY A 973 40.44 21.60 16.22
N ASP A 974 41.33 21.32 15.25
CA ASP A 974 41.99 22.32 14.40
C ASP A 974 41.95 21.86 12.92
N ALA A 975 40.84 22.13 12.23
CA ALA A 975 40.68 21.79 10.81
C ALA A 975 41.09 22.98 9.91
N ALA A 976 42.16 22.81 9.14
CA ALA A 976 42.76 23.88 8.32
C ALA A 976 42.67 23.58 6.82
N GLY A 977 41.94 24.41 6.06
CA GLY A 977 41.78 24.23 4.61
C GLY A 977 41.34 25.50 3.88
N GLU A 978 41.93 25.76 2.71
CA GLU A 978 41.62 26.87 1.78
C GLU A 978 41.27 28.23 2.41
N GLY A 979 42.01 28.63 3.46
CA GLY A 979 41.85 29.95 4.10
C GLY A 979 40.74 30.03 5.15
N VAL A 980 40.21 28.89 5.59
CA VAL A 980 39.36 28.75 6.78
C VAL A 980 40.08 27.86 7.81
N GLU A 981 40.16 28.34 9.06
CA GLU A 981 40.50 27.53 10.24
C GLU A 981 39.20 27.30 11.03
N LEU A 982 38.87 26.05 11.33
CA LEU A 982 37.74 25.67 12.19
C LEU A 982 38.26 25.03 13.47
N SER A 983 37.70 25.45 14.61
CA SER A 983 38.03 24.90 15.93
C SER A 983 36.80 24.71 16.81
N ALA A 984 36.86 23.74 17.71
CA ALA A 984 35.78 23.37 18.62
C ALA A 984 36.18 23.56 20.08
N GLY A 985 35.23 23.98 20.91
CA GLY A 985 35.38 24.22 22.34
C GLY A 985 34.51 23.30 23.18
N SER A 986 34.59 23.46 24.50
CA SER A 986 33.87 22.62 25.45
C SER A 986 32.35 22.84 25.38
N GLY A 987 31.58 21.76 25.50
CA GLY A 987 30.12 21.75 25.44
C GLY A 987 29.44 21.23 26.71
N ILE A 988 28.12 21.42 26.78
CA ILE A 988 27.26 20.87 27.85
C ILE A 988 26.04 20.22 27.22
N GLY A 989 25.64 19.08 27.77
CA GLY A 989 24.56 18.26 27.24
C GLY A 989 23.95 17.32 28.27
N PHE A 990 23.23 16.32 27.78
CA PHE A 990 22.67 15.24 28.58
C PHE A 990 22.98 13.87 27.96
N GLY A 991 23.03 12.86 28.81
CA GLY A 991 23.23 11.47 28.40
C GLY A 991 22.22 10.52 29.04
N LEU A 992 21.86 9.49 28.29
CA LEU A 992 21.00 8.39 28.73
C LEU A 992 21.65 7.04 28.41
N GLY A 993 21.99 6.26 29.43
CA GLY A 993 22.46 4.89 29.31
C GLY A 993 21.39 3.89 29.74
N ILE A 994 21.17 2.84 28.95
CA ILE A 994 20.35 1.68 29.32
C ILE A 994 21.23 0.45 29.24
N GLU A 995 21.43 -0.23 30.37
CA GLU A 995 22.29 -1.40 30.47
C GLU A 995 21.49 -2.66 30.79
N ARG A 996 21.79 -3.73 30.04
CA ARG A 996 21.34 -5.08 30.32
C ARG A 996 22.49 -5.91 30.91
N ARG A 997 22.44 -6.18 32.22
CA ARG A 997 23.36 -7.17 32.82
C ARG A 997 23.00 -8.57 32.34
N LEU A 998 24.00 -9.29 31.83
CA LEU A 998 23.89 -10.67 31.33
C LEU A 998 24.37 -11.67 32.39
N PHE A 999 25.44 -11.30 33.10
CA PHE A 999 26.06 -12.04 34.20
C PHE A 999 26.44 -11.05 35.31
N SER A 1000 26.85 -11.55 36.48
CA SER A 1000 27.26 -10.69 37.61
C SER A 1000 28.35 -9.67 37.25
N ARG A 1001 29.30 -10.03 36.37
CA ARG A 1001 30.40 -9.15 35.91
C ARG A 1001 30.30 -8.60 34.48
N LEU A 1002 29.26 -8.96 33.72
CA LEU A 1002 29.16 -8.60 32.30
C LEU A 1002 27.75 -8.14 31.94
N GLY A 1003 27.63 -6.94 31.37
CA GLY A 1003 26.42 -6.45 30.72
C GLY A 1003 26.70 -5.95 29.30
N VAL A 1004 25.67 -5.35 28.71
CA VAL A 1004 25.75 -4.55 27.48
C VAL A 1004 24.99 -3.25 27.71
N GLU A 1005 25.64 -2.12 27.47
CA GLU A 1005 25.06 -0.78 27.57
C GLU A 1005 24.76 -0.24 26.16
N LEU A 1006 23.56 0.31 25.98
CA LEU A 1006 23.21 1.23 24.90
C LEU A 1006 23.19 2.64 25.52
N GLY A 1007 24.10 3.51 25.10
CA GLY A 1007 24.29 4.85 25.65
C GLY A 1007 24.16 5.94 24.59
N PHE A 1008 23.41 6.98 24.90
CA PHE A 1008 23.19 8.15 24.06
C PHE A 1008 23.73 9.41 24.75
N VAL A 1009 24.28 10.36 23.98
CA VAL A 1009 24.66 11.70 24.43
C VAL A 1009 24.22 12.72 23.38
N ALA A 1010 23.61 13.82 23.84
CA ALA A 1010 23.36 15.02 23.04
C ALA A 1010 23.96 16.24 23.76
N ALA A 1011 24.77 17.05 23.09
CA ALA A 1011 25.41 18.24 23.67
C ALA A 1011 25.62 19.35 22.64
N ASP A 1012 25.45 20.60 23.06
CA ASP A 1012 25.93 21.75 22.29
C ASP A 1012 27.41 21.94 22.62
N VAL A 1013 28.28 21.89 21.61
CA VAL A 1013 29.70 22.32 21.71
C VAL A 1013 29.87 23.69 21.03
N ASP A 1014 30.44 24.65 21.75
CA ASP A 1014 30.78 25.97 21.20
C ASP A 1014 31.84 25.82 20.10
N SER A 1015 31.78 26.61 19.01
CA SER A 1015 32.73 26.52 17.89
C SER A 1015 33.19 27.88 17.37
N GLU A 1016 34.39 27.93 16.78
CA GLU A 1016 34.99 29.15 16.22
C GLU A 1016 35.52 28.89 14.80
N ALA A 1017 35.08 29.71 13.83
CA ALA A 1017 35.63 29.79 12.49
C ALA A 1017 36.47 31.06 12.31
N ARG A 1018 37.67 30.94 11.75
CA ARG A 1018 38.50 32.07 11.31
C ARG A 1018 38.70 32.02 9.80
N THR A 1019 38.69 33.19 9.19
CA THR A 1019 38.97 33.40 7.77
C THR A 1019 39.86 34.64 7.60
N GLY A 1020 40.42 34.82 6.40
CA GLY A 1020 41.07 36.09 6.02
C GLY A 1020 40.18 37.34 6.10
N ALA A 1021 38.86 37.18 6.30
CA ALA A 1021 37.89 38.28 6.44
C ALA A 1021 37.42 38.52 7.89
N GLY A 1022 37.64 37.59 8.82
CA GLY A 1022 37.19 37.72 10.21
C GLY A 1022 37.04 36.39 10.98
N ARG A 1023 36.68 36.52 12.28
CA ARG A 1023 36.29 35.45 13.21
C ARG A 1023 34.77 35.41 13.35
N ALA A 1024 34.19 34.23 13.41
CA ALA A 1024 32.80 33.98 13.80
C ALA A 1024 32.74 32.85 14.83
N GLU A 1025 31.73 32.88 15.70
CA GLU A 1025 31.47 31.87 16.73
C GLU A 1025 30.05 31.33 16.52
N ASP A 1026 29.85 30.04 16.77
CA ASP A 1026 28.58 29.35 16.60
C ASP A 1026 28.48 28.16 17.60
N ARG A 1027 27.44 27.33 17.46
CA ARG A 1027 27.29 26.07 18.20
C ARG A 1027 27.01 24.89 17.28
N LEU A 1028 27.76 23.82 17.49
CA LEU A 1028 27.58 22.54 16.81
C LEU A 1028 26.79 21.60 17.74
N GLY A 1029 25.68 21.05 17.24
CA GLY A 1029 24.92 20.01 17.95
C GLY A 1029 25.61 18.66 17.78
N LEU A 1030 26.26 18.15 18.82
CA LEU A 1030 26.82 16.80 18.83
C LEU A 1030 25.79 15.78 19.30
N LEU A 1031 25.48 14.81 18.45
CA LEU A 1031 24.63 13.67 18.74
C LEU A 1031 25.46 12.38 18.63
N ALA A 1032 25.60 11.62 19.71
CA ALA A 1032 26.36 10.37 19.73
C ALA A 1032 25.53 9.22 20.30
N LEU A 1033 25.37 8.14 19.52
CA LEU A 1033 24.77 6.88 19.94
C LEU A 1033 25.86 5.80 20.03
N THR A 1034 25.92 5.09 21.15
CA THR A 1034 26.97 4.11 21.47
C THR A 1034 26.39 2.81 22.01
N VAL A 1035 27.03 1.68 21.70
CA VAL A 1035 26.72 0.36 22.24
C VAL A 1035 28.03 -0.34 22.63
N GLY A 1036 28.05 -1.06 23.74
CA GLY A 1036 29.26 -1.78 24.17
C GLY A 1036 29.08 -2.71 25.37
N PRO A 1037 29.94 -3.74 25.51
CA PRO A 1037 29.94 -4.63 26.67
C PRO A 1037 30.50 -3.92 27.91
N THR A 1038 29.82 -4.05 29.05
CA THR A 1038 30.19 -3.47 30.34
C THR A 1038 30.80 -4.53 31.26
N PHE A 1039 32.05 -4.33 31.68
CA PHE A 1039 32.78 -5.22 32.58
C PHE A 1039 32.81 -4.65 34.00
N HIS A 1040 32.03 -5.23 34.91
CA HIS A 1040 31.98 -4.82 36.31
C HIS A 1040 33.16 -5.39 37.11
N ILE A 1041 34.00 -4.50 37.65
CA ILE A 1041 35.19 -4.85 38.42
C ILE A 1041 34.80 -5.38 39.81
N ARG A 1042 33.76 -4.79 40.41
CA ARG A 1042 33.24 -5.17 41.74
C ARG A 1042 31.71 -5.02 41.82
N PRO A 1043 30.95 -6.02 41.33
CA PRO A 1043 29.52 -6.08 41.57
C PRO A 1043 29.22 -6.04 43.07
N GLU A 1044 28.07 -5.49 43.44
CA GLU A 1044 27.54 -5.45 44.82
C GLU A 1044 28.41 -4.74 45.87
N ALA A 1045 29.49 -4.08 45.45
CA ALA A 1045 30.26 -3.19 46.33
C ALA A 1045 29.48 -1.89 46.64
N ARG A 1046 29.94 -1.14 47.64
CA ARG A 1046 29.38 0.20 47.99
C ARG A 1046 29.49 1.25 46.87
N ALA A 1047 30.27 0.96 45.84
CA ALA A 1047 30.29 1.63 44.56
C ALA A 1047 30.61 0.56 43.52
N ASP A 1048 29.71 0.35 42.56
CA ASP A 1048 29.91 -0.57 41.45
C ASP A 1048 30.70 0.17 40.36
N VAL A 1049 31.87 -0.35 40.01
CA VAL A 1049 32.79 0.27 39.05
C VAL A 1049 32.88 -0.63 37.84
N TYR A 1050 32.60 -0.08 36.66
CA TYR A 1050 32.61 -0.82 35.41
C TYR A 1050 33.32 -0.05 34.29
N LEU A 1051 33.82 -0.78 33.30
CA LEU A 1051 34.48 -0.21 32.12
C LEU A 1051 34.11 -1.02 30.87
N GLY A 1052 34.33 -0.46 29.69
CA GLY A 1052 34.07 -1.19 28.45
C GLY A 1052 34.44 -0.42 27.18
N PRO A 1053 34.74 -1.11 26.06
CA PRO A 1053 34.81 -0.48 24.76
C PRO A 1053 33.41 -0.03 24.32
N LEU A 1054 33.38 0.99 23.47
CA LEU A 1054 32.17 1.50 22.82
C LEU A 1054 32.37 1.43 21.30
N LEU A 1055 31.30 1.08 20.59
CA LEU A 1055 31.14 1.31 19.15
C LEU A 1055 29.90 2.17 18.97
N GLY A 1056 29.85 3.02 17.95
CA GLY A 1056 28.75 3.97 17.82
C GLY A 1056 28.63 4.63 16.46
N ILE A 1057 27.73 5.60 16.42
CA ILE A 1057 27.59 6.54 15.31
C ILE A 1057 27.38 7.94 15.89
N SER A 1058 27.87 8.95 15.16
CA SER A 1058 27.60 10.36 15.49
C SER A 1058 26.99 11.14 14.33
N ARG A 1059 26.34 12.23 14.71
CA ARG A 1059 26.03 13.36 13.84
C ARG A 1059 26.56 14.64 14.49
N LEU A 1060 27.01 15.55 13.65
CA LEU A 1060 27.29 16.93 13.99
C LEU A 1060 26.29 17.80 13.19
N ASP A 1061 25.48 18.61 13.87
CA ASP A 1061 24.50 19.49 13.22
C ASP A 1061 25.17 20.78 12.69
N ASP A 1062 24.58 21.36 11.63
CA ASP A 1062 25.20 22.37 10.77
C ASP A 1062 25.55 23.68 11.49
N ALA A 1063 26.78 24.17 11.32
CA ALA A 1063 27.15 25.55 11.66
C ALA A 1063 26.89 26.52 10.50
N ALA A 1064 26.45 27.74 10.84
CA ALA A 1064 26.03 28.79 9.93
C ALA A 1064 26.86 30.08 10.10
N TYR A 1065 28.19 29.95 10.10
CA TYR A 1065 29.12 31.08 10.22
C TYR A 1065 28.83 32.16 9.15
N GLY A 1066 28.34 33.33 9.57
CA GLY A 1066 27.90 34.43 8.69
C GLY A 1066 29.02 35.20 7.97
N LEU A 1067 30.09 34.53 7.52
CA LEU A 1067 31.25 35.11 6.87
C LEU A 1067 31.20 34.90 5.34
N PRO A 1068 31.54 35.91 4.51
CA PRO A 1068 31.61 35.73 3.05
C PRO A 1068 32.63 34.63 2.67
N GLY A 1069 32.13 33.55 2.06
CA GLY A 1069 32.92 32.37 1.70
C GLY A 1069 32.74 31.16 2.63
N ALA A 1070 32.14 31.34 3.80
CA ALA A 1070 31.68 30.22 4.62
C ALA A 1070 30.36 29.66 4.05
N ALA A 1071 30.46 28.63 3.22
CA ALA A 1071 29.29 27.84 2.83
C ALA A 1071 28.78 27.02 4.02
N ARG A 1072 27.47 26.75 4.06
CA ARG A 1072 26.88 25.69 4.89
C ARG A 1072 27.53 24.36 4.48
N ARG A 1073 27.99 23.57 5.44
CA ARG A 1073 28.67 22.28 5.22
C ARG A 1073 27.96 21.19 6.00
N ASP A 1074 27.56 20.14 5.32
CA ASP A 1074 27.18 18.87 5.93
C ASP A 1074 28.45 18.11 6.34
N PHE A 1075 28.40 17.49 7.52
CA PHE A 1075 29.37 16.50 7.99
C PHE A 1075 28.64 15.15 8.06
N ASP A 1076 29.19 14.13 7.40
CA ASP A 1076 28.49 12.86 7.22
C ASP A 1076 28.47 11.99 8.49
N ARG A 1077 27.63 10.96 8.49
CA ARG A 1077 27.48 10.05 9.64
C ARG A 1077 28.68 9.12 9.79
N GLU A 1078 29.53 9.37 10.78
CA GLU A 1078 30.72 8.56 11.03
C GLU A 1078 30.48 7.39 12.00
N LEU A 1079 31.33 6.37 11.88
CA LEU A 1079 31.32 5.16 12.71
C LEU A 1079 32.35 5.29 13.84
N LEU A 1080 31.85 5.58 15.04
CA LEU A 1080 32.65 5.81 16.24
C LEU A 1080 33.21 4.51 16.82
N TRP A 1081 34.40 4.59 17.40
CA TRP A 1081 34.88 3.64 18.40
C TRP A 1081 35.43 4.38 19.63
N GLY A 1082 35.54 3.71 20.76
CA GLY A 1082 35.97 4.37 22.00
C GLY A 1082 35.95 3.47 23.22
N ALA A 1083 35.98 4.08 24.40
CA ALA A 1083 35.93 3.38 25.68
C ALA A 1083 35.31 4.25 26.79
N GLN A 1084 34.73 3.59 27.80
CA GLN A 1084 34.22 4.23 29.01
C GLN A 1084 34.75 3.60 30.31
N ILE A 1085 34.78 4.41 31.37
CA ILE A 1085 34.85 3.99 32.77
C ILE A 1085 33.75 4.72 33.56
N SER A 1086 33.01 3.97 34.36
CA SER A 1086 31.78 4.41 35.01
C SER A 1086 31.66 3.87 36.43
N VAL A 1087 30.94 4.60 37.28
CA VAL A 1087 30.74 4.30 38.70
C VAL A 1087 29.30 4.59 39.11
N ASP A 1088 28.64 3.60 39.72
CA ASP A 1088 27.34 3.76 40.36
C ASP A 1088 27.48 3.61 41.89
N VAL A 1089 27.04 4.60 42.67
CA VAL A 1089 27.11 4.61 44.14
C VAL A 1089 25.70 4.51 44.74
N PRO A 1090 25.26 3.33 45.25
CA PRO A 1090 23.89 3.14 45.75
C PRO A 1090 23.48 4.10 46.87
N LEU A 1091 22.30 4.71 46.70
CA LEU A 1091 21.70 5.65 47.65
C LEU A 1091 20.94 4.89 48.74
N GLY A 1092 21.70 4.29 49.66
CA GLY A 1092 21.18 3.47 50.76
C GLY A 1092 20.83 2.05 50.29
N SER A 1093 19.69 1.52 50.75
CA SER A 1093 19.17 0.20 50.32
C SER A 1093 18.09 0.30 49.23
N GLY A 1094 18.10 1.39 48.46
CA GLY A 1094 17.16 1.63 47.38
C GLY A 1094 17.64 1.07 46.03
N ARG A 1095 16.78 1.20 45.01
CA ARG A 1095 17.11 0.93 43.59
C ARG A 1095 17.85 2.09 42.90
N TRP A 1096 18.05 3.21 43.60
CA TRP A 1096 18.71 4.42 43.07
C TRP A 1096 20.19 4.45 43.43
N ALA A 1097 21.02 4.93 42.51
CA ALA A 1097 22.44 5.21 42.73
C ALA A 1097 22.81 6.58 42.15
N LEU A 1098 23.86 7.21 42.70
CA LEU A 1098 24.54 8.33 42.05
C LEU A 1098 25.45 7.78 40.96
N HIS A 1099 25.32 8.27 39.73
CA HIS A 1099 26.10 7.82 38.58
C HIS A 1099 27.19 8.85 38.21
N ALA A 1100 28.36 8.36 37.82
CA ALA A 1100 29.38 9.13 37.13
C ALA A 1100 30.04 8.29 36.02
N ARG A 1101 30.34 8.91 34.87
CA ARG A 1101 30.95 8.29 33.69
C ARG A 1101 32.01 9.21 33.10
N ALA A 1102 33.11 8.63 32.66
CA ALA A 1102 34.08 9.25 31.76
C ALA A 1102 34.20 8.35 30.52
N ALA A 1103 34.01 8.92 29.33
CA ALA A 1103 34.16 8.21 28.07
C ALA A 1103 35.06 9.00 27.11
N TYR A 1104 35.76 8.28 26.24
CA TYR A 1104 36.47 8.81 25.07
C TYR A 1104 35.86 8.18 23.83
N LEU A 1105 35.68 8.97 22.78
CA LEU A 1105 35.24 8.54 21.45
C LEU A 1105 36.24 9.10 20.43
N ASP A 1106 36.65 8.29 19.47
CA ASP A 1106 37.41 8.67 18.27
C ASP A 1106 36.40 9.07 17.18
N ALA A 1107 36.52 10.28 16.63
CA ALA A 1107 35.49 10.92 15.79
C ALA A 1107 36.08 11.91 14.76
N SER A 1108 36.06 11.53 13.47
CA SER A 1108 36.98 12.03 12.42
C SER A 1108 36.32 12.75 11.22
N PHE A 1109 35.17 13.42 11.46
CA PHE A 1109 34.19 13.89 10.47
C PHE A 1109 34.76 14.38 9.11
N GLU A 1110 34.66 13.55 8.07
CA GLU A 1110 34.90 13.95 6.67
C GLU A 1110 33.76 14.80 6.09
N SER A 1111 34.09 15.63 5.08
CA SER A 1111 33.13 16.43 4.31
C SER A 1111 33.62 16.66 2.88
N ALA A 1112 32.72 16.55 1.89
CA ALA A 1112 33.07 16.50 0.48
C ALA A 1112 33.69 17.81 -0.04
N GLY A 1113 35.02 17.83 -0.17
CA GLY A 1113 35.77 19.00 -0.62
C GLY A 1113 36.18 19.95 0.50
N SER A 1114 36.42 19.45 1.71
CA SER A 1114 36.90 20.21 2.87
C SER A 1114 37.86 19.37 3.73
N PRO A 1115 38.67 19.98 4.62
CA PRO A 1115 39.44 19.23 5.61
C PRO A 1115 38.51 18.46 6.56
N SER A 1116 38.97 17.30 7.06
CA SER A 1116 38.28 16.58 8.14
C SER A 1116 38.29 17.38 9.44
N LEU A 1117 37.30 17.13 10.30
CA LEU A 1117 37.20 17.73 11.63
C LEU A 1117 37.28 16.63 12.70
N ASP A 1118 38.50 16.28 13.08
CA ASP A 1118 38.77 15.35 14.16
C ASP A 1118 38.41 16.01 15.51
N LEU A 1119 37.37 15.55 16.20
CA LEU A 1119 36.87 16.13 17.46
C LEU A 1119 37.34 15.37 18.70
N ASP A 1120 37.49 14.04 18.60
CA ASP A 1120 37.88 13.12 19.66
C ASP A 1120 37.36 13.49 21.07
N PRO A 1121 36.03 13.53 21.28
CA PRO A 1121 35.45 14.10 22.49
C PRO A 1121 35.64 13.22 23.73
N VAL A 1122 36.17 13.82 24.80
CA VAL A 1122 36.08 13.30 26.16
C VAL A 1122 34.75 13.75 26.77
N ILE A 1123 33.94 12.79 27.20
CA ILE A 1123 32.62 13.02 27.78
C ILE A 1123 32.64 12.69 29.27
N LEU A 1124 32.48 13.71 30.10
CA LEU A 1124 32.38 13.59 31.56
C LEU A 1124 30.93 13.79 32.01
N ALA A 1125 30.27 12.74 32.45
CA ALA A 1125 28.85 12.76 32.81
C ALA A 1125 28.60 12.43 34.28
N VAL A 1126 27.65 13.12 34.91
CA VAL A 1126 27.23 12.91 36.32
C VAL A 1126 25.71 12.98 36.44
N GLY A 1127 25.12 12.06 37.20
CA GLY A 1127 23.67 11.95 37.32
C GLY A 1127 23.20 10.84 38.24
N PHE A 1128 22.13 10.14 37.84
CA PHE A 1128 21.50 9.09 38.63
C PHE A 1128 21.29 7.81 37.82
N ALA A 1129 21.49 6.67 38.47
CA ALA A 1129 21.15 5.35 37.97
C ALA A 1129 19.96 4.75 38.74
N TYR A 1130 19.15 3.93 38.06
CA TYR A 1130 18.00 3.21 38.62
C TYR A 1130 17.98 1.75 38.14
N ASP A 1131 18.02 0.83 39.11
CA ASP A 1131 17.91 -0.62 38.91
C ASP A 1131 16.44 -1.06 38.75
N PHE A 1132 16.09 -1.71 37.63
CA PHE A 1132 14.79 -2.36 37.44
C PHE A 1132 14.83 -3.90 37.47
#